data_AF-A0AAD9ASW2-F1
#
_entry.id   AF-A0AAD9ASW2-F1
#
_cell.length_a   1.000
_cell.length_b   1.000
_cell.length_c   1.000
_cell.angle_alpha   90.00
_cell.angle_beta   90.00
_cell.angle_gamma   90.00
#
_symmetry.space_group_name_H-M   'P 1'
#
loop_
_entity.id
_entity.type
_entity.pdbx_description
1 polymer ?
#
loop_
_entity_poly.entity_id
_entity_poly.type
_entity_poly.pdbx_seq_one_letter_code
_entity_poly.pdbx_strand_id
1 'polypeptide(L)'
;MSFKSEAIVARGPISEGKWAIEPVTLRDLRDDEVLVEIVASGICHTDLHCGNTPADAGVPGVYYPRVLGHEGSGYVVNVGKSVTHVKPGDPVLLSFSYCGSCHVCKTGPPSHCTNFFEINFIGEPVFSDGIGGRFFGQSSLAHHTVVSDKSVVNVAGLGLSRDDLRILAPLGCGLQTGSGTVINVAKAGPEDCVTIAGMGGVGLAAVIAAKNQGCKAIIGIDRLESRLELAKSLGATHVINTTGLDMKQVTEKIKEAAEGLGSTISIDTSAYPPLLAVQIDGTRYMGKIIQVGTGMPESNISIHMQTFMVSGKQYFGAVQGHVRTRDYVPQMVQWWRDGKFPVEKLVKVFEHPNFEQAVEAMKKGDVSVSVGAKLLHVAVLASAHEHTGVVRVEFGRTFKAAFVGATGATLSHLLAWTLMAGHKAAALVRDATKLRKMLISYDVPESVINTNLAIVEGPSSRSVHACAELLRHDPEIIFSGITALPKFQLNPFKPVSMQDLTITGDSADAVIEALRQLKNAGAIKNSPVFVPISSTGQGIKRDQPLVMIPLYIWLLRVPQADTTAMEKAIKKCATEPGSPLGGYVMVRPPLLTDGPKKGLESLRVGWTVEDAGLVEGAAHEPGVTVGYTISRLDLANWMFEELIQGNVLAWKGKCVTITY
;
A
#
# COMPACT_ATOMS: atom_id res chain seq x y z
N MET A 1 -4.08 -31.91 -28.63
CA MET A 1 -5.17 -31.02 -29.11
C MET A 1 -5.07 -29.73 -28.33
N SER A 2 -4.96 -28.60 -29.00
CA SER A 2 -4.76 -27.31 -28.33
C SER A 2 -6.05 -26.86 -27.60
N PHE A 3 -6.01 -26.81 -26.27
CA PHE A 3 -7.18 -26.58 -25.43
C PHE A 3 -7.42 -25.07 -25.25
N LYS A 4 -8.55 -24.56 -25.74
CA LYS A 4 -8.90 -23.12 -25.63
C LYS A 4 -9.46 -22.80 -24.25
N SER A 5 -9.04 -21.66 -23.71
CA SER A 5 -9.42 -21.16 -22.39
C SER A 5 -9.37 -19.63 -22.37
N GLU A 6 -9.59 -19.04 -21.20
CA GLU A 6 -9.46 -17.61 -20.92
C GLU A 6 -8.60 -17.44 -19.65
N ALA A 7 -7.74 -16.42 -19.61
CA ALA A 7 -6.88 -16.15 -18.46
C ALA A 7 -6.62 -14.66 -18.24
N ILE A 8 -6.30 -14.29 -17.01
CA ILE A 8 -5.74 -12.97 -16.69
C ILE A 8 -4.25 -13.02 -17.01
N VAL A 9 -3.89 -12.51 -18.19
CA VAL A 9 -2.51 -12.47 -18.69
C VAL A 9 -1.87 -11.17 -18.22
N ALA A 10 -0.80 -11.29 -17.45
CA ALA A 10 0.11 -10.19 -17.15
C ALA A 10 1.09 -10.02 -18.31
N ARG A 11 0.99 -8.92 -19.05
CA ARG A 11 1.96 -8.49 -20.09
C ARG A 11 2.97 -7.46 -19.58
N GLY A 12 2.89 -7.12 -18.29
CA GLY A 12 3.80 -6.23 -17.57
C GLY A 12 3.24 -5.95 -16.16
N PRO A 13 3.81 -4.99 -15.42
CA PRO A 13 3.35 -4.61 -14.09
C PRO A 13 1.86 -4.26 -14.02
N ILE A 14 1.17 -4.72 -12.98
CA ILE A 14 -0.26 -4.42 -12.78
C ILE A 14 -0.52 -2.92 -12.52
N SER A 15 0.42 -2.19 -11.92
CA SER A 15 0.38 -0.73 -11.76
C SER A 15 0.38 0.03 -13.08
N GLU A 16 0.85 -0.59 -14.17
CA GLU A 16 0.83 -0.02 -15.51
C GLU A 16 -0.45 -0.38 -16.29
N GLY A 17 -1.39 -1.11 -15.67
CA GLY A 17 -2.61 -1.58 -16.34
C GLY A 17 -2.36 -2.68 -17.38
N LYS A 18 -1.22 -3.38 -17.30
CA LYS A 18 -0.80 -4.39 -18.28
C LYS A 18 -1.29 -5.81 -17.98
N TRP A 19 -2.32 -5.95 -17.17
CA TRP A 19 -3.03 -7.22 -16.97
C TRP A 19 -4.37 -7.15 -17.67
N ALA A 20 -4.70 -8.18 -18.45
CA ALA A 20 -5.95 -8.24 -19.19
C ALA A 20 -6.52 -9.66 -19.18
N ILE A 21 -7.85 -9.76 -19.25
CA ILE A 21 -8.53 -11.02 -19.55
C ILE A 21 -8.34 -11.28 -21.05
N GLU A 22 -7.69 -12.38 -21.39
CA GLU A 22 -7.35 -12.75 -22.76
C GLU A 22 -7.77 -14.19 -23.08
N PRO A 23 -8.24 -14.47 -24.31
CA PRO A 23 -8.39 -15.83 -24.80
C PRO A 23 -6.99 -16.45 -24.97
N VAL A 24 -6.77 -17.59 -24.35
CA VAL A 24 -5.49 -18.31 -24.37
C VAL A 24 -5.68 -19.73 -24.85
N THR A 25 -4.62 -20.34 -25.38
CA THR A 25 -4.64 -21.75 -25.79
C THR A 25 -3.55 -22.51 -25.05
N LEU A 26 -3.92 -23.53 -24.28
CA LEU A 26 -2.98 -24.37 -23.54
C LEU A 26 -2.23 -25.33 -24.48
N ARG A 27 -0.96 -25.60 -24.15
CA ARG A 27 -0.19 -26.71 -24.73
C ARG A 27 -0.76 -28.07 -24.32
N ASP A 28 -0.35 -29.12 -25.02
CA ASP A 28 -0.66 -30.49 -24.63
C ASP A 28 -0.07 -30.85 -23.24
N LEU A 29 -0.81 -31.70 -22.52
CA LEU A 29 -0.53 -32.12 -21.15
C LEU A 29 0.65 -33.12 -21.11
N ARG A 30 1.61 -32.93 -20.21
CA ARG A 30 2.70 -33.90 -19.98
C ARG A 30 2.29 -34.99 -18.99
N ASP A 31 3.11 -36.03 -18.88
CA ASP A 31 2.78 -37.22 -18.10
C ASP A 31 2.68 -36.95 -16.58
N ASP A 32 3.32 -35.91 -16.03
CA ASP A 32 3.32 -35.50 -14.62
C ASP A 32 2.41 -34.30 -14.31
N GLU A 33 1.43 -34.03 -15.17
CA GLU A 33 0.61 -32.81 -15.10
C GLU A 33 -0.89 -33.10 -15.04
N VAL A 34 -1.64 -32.12 -14.55
CA VAL A 34 -3.10 -32.17 -14.43
C VAL A 34 -3.68 -30.92 -15.10
N LEU A 35 -4.71 -31.11 -15.93
CA LEU A 35 -5.52 -30.01 -16.45
C LEU A 35 -6.69 -29.77 -15.50
N VAL A 36 -6.82 -28.55 -14.97
CA VAL A 36 -7.84 -28.19 -13.97
C VAL A 36 -8.72 -27.07 -14.53
N GLU A 37 -10.04 -27.23 -14.40
CA GLU A 37 -11.03 -26.15 -14.51
C GLU A 37 -11.06 -25.39 -13.18
N ILE A 38 -10.70 -24.11 -13.19
CA ILE A 38 -10.64 -23.29 -11.99
C ILE A 38 -12.04 -22.75 -11.66
N VAL A 39 -12.48 -23.02 -10.43
CA VAL A 39 -13.71 -22.48 -9.84
C VAL A 39 -13.45 -21.07 -9.29
N ALA A 40 -12.37 -20.93 -8.52
CA ALA A 40 -11.87 -19.64 -8.05
C ALA A 40 -10.37 -19.70 -7.75
N SER A 41 -9.72 -18.53 -7.80
CA SER A 41 -8.35 -18.33 -7.33
C SER A 41 -8.30 -17.20 -6.31
N GLY A 42 -7.60 -17.41 -5.20
CA GLY A 42 -7.12 -16.32 -4.36
C GLY A 42 -6.15 -15.41 -5.15
N ILE A 43 -6.11 -14.13 -4.75
CA ILE A 43 -5.08 -13.15 -5.11
C ILE A 43 -4.38 -12.75 -3.80
N CYS A 44 -3.09 -13.02 -3.73
CA CYS A 44 -2.26 -12.73 -2.57
C CYS A 44 -1.22 -11.64 -2.91
N HIS A 45 -0.62 -11.04 -1.88
CA HIS A 45 0.45 -10.05 -2.06
C HIS A 45 1.64 -10.58 -2.86
N THR A 46 1.87 -11.91 -2.88
CA THR A 46 2.89 -12.54 -3.72
C THR A 46 2.60 -12.42 -5.21
N ASP A 47 1.34 -12.56 -5.65
CA ASP A 47 0.95 -12.32 -7.07
C ASP A 47 1.18 -10.86 -7.45
N LEU A 48 0.78 -9.94 -6.56
CA LEU A 48 0.93 -8.51 -6.77
C LEU A 48 2.41 -8.11 -6.79
N HIS A 49 3.24 -8.61 -5.87
CA HIS A 49 4.68 -8.33 -5.87
C HIS A 49 5.32 -8.83 -7.16
N CYS A 50 5.21 -10.12 -7.46
CA CYS A 50 5.83 -10.76 -8.62
C CYS A 50 5.28 -10.27 -9.97
N GLY A 51 4.08 -9.70 -10.00
CA GLY A 51 3.45 -9.15 -11.21
C GLY A 51 3.30 -7.62 -11.21
N ASN A 52 3.96 -6.92 -10.28
CA ASN A 52 4.16 -5.46 -10.31
C ASN A 52 5.64 -5.07 -10.41
N THR A 53 6.57 -6.01 -10.25
CA THR A 53 7.99 -5.78 -10.53
C THR A 53 8.21 -5.53 -12.04
N PRO A 54 8.91 -4.46 -12.45
CA PRO A 54 9.29 -4.23 -13.85
C PRO A 54 10.10 -5.38 -14.45
N ALA A 55 9.95 -5.60 -15.76
CA ALA A 55 10.61 -6.70 -16.47
C ALA A 55 12.15 -6.59 -16.51
N ASP A 56 12.65 -5.35 -16.46
CA ASP A 56 14.05 -4.95 -16.50
C ASP A 56 14.69 -4.79 -15.12
N ALA A 57 13.93 -4.98 -14.03
CA ALA A 57 14.43 -4.89 -12.66
C ALA A 57 15.46 -5.99 -12.29
N GLY A 58 15.76 -6.92 -13.19
CA GLY A 58 16.75 -7.97 -13.01
C GLY A 58 16.37 -9.05 -11.98
N VAL A 59 15.15 -9.00 -11.43
CA VAL A 59 14.66 -9.95 -10.42
C VAL A 59 14.38 -11.31 -11.08
N PRO A 60 15.08 -12.39 -10.68
CA PRO A 60 14.82 -13.71 -11.24
C PRO A 60 13.37 -14.14 -11.04
N GLY A 61 12.77 -14.84 -12.01
CA GLY A 61 11.36 -15.25 -11.92
C GLY A 61 10.34 -14.12 -12.08
N VAL A 62 10.76 -12.91 -12.44
CA VAL A 62 9.89 -11.86 -12.98
C VAL A 62 10.12 -11.76 -14.49
N TYR A 63 9.06 -12.02 -15.25
CA TYR A 63 9.06 -11.97 -16.70
C TYR A 63 7.62 -11.84 -17.20
N TYR A 64 7.46 -11.40 -18.44
CA TYR A 64 6.17 -11.21 -19.09
C TYR A 64 6.29 -11.59 -20.59
N PRO A 65 5.22 -12.08 -21.23
CA PRO A 65 3.89 -12.29 -20.68
C PRO A 65 3.75 -13.59 -19.87
N ARG A 66 2.89 -13.60 -18.84
CA ARG A 66 2.59 -14.80 -18.05
C ARG A 66 1.23 -14.74 -17.34
N VAL A 67 0.74 -15.88 -16.88
CA VAL A 67 -0.42 -16.00 -15.98
C VAL A 67 0.07 -16.26 -14.55
N LEU A 68 -0.46 -15.52 -13.58
CA LEU A 68 -0.15 -15.64 -12.15
C LEU A 68 -1.24 -16.44 -11.41
N GLY A 69 -1.34 -16.33 -10.07
CA GLY A 69 -2.27 -17.10 -9.25
C GLY A 69 -1.63 -18.35 -8.66
N HIS A 70 -1.76 -18.49 -7.34
CA HIS A 70 -1.21 -19.61 -6.58
C HIS A 70 -2.12 -20.12 -5.45
N GLU A 71 -3.39 -19.74 -5.48
CA GLU A 71 -4.42 -20.10 -4.50
C GLU A 71 -5.67 -20.64 -5.22
N GLY A 72 -5.47 -21.57 -6.17
CA GLY A 72 -6.55 -22.12 -7.00
C GLY A 72 -7.40 -23.20 -6.33
N SER A 73 -8.66 -23.28 -6.76
CA SER A 73 -9.62 -24.34 -6.46
C SER A 73 -10.34 -24.75 -7.74
N GLY A 74 -10.71 -26.02 -7.90
CA GLY A 74 -11.23 -26.46 -9.19
C GLY A 74 -11.69 -27.90 -9.28
N TYR A 75 -11.93 -28.34 -10.52
CA TYR A 75 -12.21 -29.73 -10.88
C TYR A 75 -11.18 -30.22 -11.90
N VAL A 76 -10.75 -31.47 -11.77
CA VAL A 76 -9.84 -32.09 -12.74
C VAL A 76 -10.57 -32.35 -14.05
N VAL A 77 -10.02 -31.87 -15.16
CA VAL A 77 -10.53 -32.10 -16.52
C VAL A 77 -9.79 -33.26 -17.19
N ASN A 78 -8.47 -33.31 -17.05
CA ASN A 78 -7.63 -34.37 -17.62
C ASN A 78 -6.35 -34.59 -16.80
N VAL A 79 -5.72 -35.75 -16.93
CA VAL A 79 -4.51 -36.15 -16.18
C VAL A 79 -3.45 -36.73 -17.11
N GLY A 80 -2.18 -36.45 -16.80
CA GLY A 80 -1.01 -37.07 -17.42
C GLY A 80 -0.87 -38.54 -17.04
N LYS A 81 -0.15 -39.32 -17.85
CA LYS A 81 -0.06 -40.79 -17.70
C LYS A 81 0.58 -41.28 -16.40
N SER A 82 1.39 -40.45 -15.74
CA SER A 82 2.05 -40.78 -14.47
C SER A 82 1.24 -40.34 -13.25
N VAL A 83 0.15 -39.59 -13.44
CA VAL A 83 -0.71 -39.11 -12.35
C VAL A 83 -1.64 -40.23 -11.90
N THR A 84 -1.67 -40.50 -10.59
CA THR A 84 -2.40 -41.66 -10.02
C THR A 84 -3.30 -41.33 -8.83
N HIS A 85 -3.14 -40.15 -8.21
CA HIS A 85 -3.89 -39.72 -7.00
C HIS A 85 -5.10 -38.81 -7.28
N VAL A 86 -5.37 -38.49 -8.56
CA VAL A 86 -6.56 -37.77 -9.03
C VAL A 86 -7.00 -38.32 -10.38
N LYS A 87 -8.28 -38.13 -10.71
CA LYS A 87 -8.89 -38.47 -12.01
C LYS A 87 -9.85 -37.35 -12.48
N PRO A 88 -10.24 -37.32 -13.76
CA PRO A 88 -11.25 -36.39 -14.25
C PRO A 88 -12.55 -36.41 -13.41
N GLY A 89 -13.06 -35.23 -13.08
CA GLY A 89 -14.21 -35.01 -12.21
C GLY A 89 -13.90 -34.85 -10.72
N ASP A 90 -12.69 -35.17 -10.24
CA ASP A 90 -12.34 -34.96 -8.84
C ASP A 90 -12.24 -33.44 -8.52
N PRO A 91 -12.88 -32.94 -7.44
CA PRO A 91 -12.63 -31.60 -6.92
C PRO A 91 -11.24 -31.52 -6.26
N VAL A 92 -10.57 -30.39 -6.45
CA VAL A 92 -9.19 -30.16 -6.00
C VAL A 92 -8.98 -28.77 -5.42
N LEU A 93 -8.04 -28.69 -4.47
CA LEU A 93 -7.42 -27.44 -4.03
C LEU A 93 -5.94 -27.46 -4.46
N LEU A 94 -5.41 -26.30 -4.84
CA LEU A 94 -4.07 -26.16 -5.43
C LEU A 94 -3.13 -25.41 -4.48
N SER A 95 -1.86 -25.82 -4.42
CA SER A 95 -0.83 -25.24 -3.57
C SER A 95 0.50 -25.10 -4.33
N PHE A 96 1.63 -25.00 -3.62
CA PHE A 96 2.97 -24.98 -4.21
C PHE A 96 3.40 -26.37 -4.73
N SER A 97 4.33 -26.39 -5.69
CA SER A 97 4.98 -27.62 -6.18
C SER A 97 6.43 -27.75 -5.67
N TYR A 98 7.01 -28.93 -5.82
CA TYR A 98 8.33 -29.31 -5.30
C TYR A 98 8.91 -30.47 -6.13
N CYS A 99 10.23 -30.71 -6.08
CA CYS A 99 10.83 -31.74 -6.95
C CYS A 99 10.47 -33.17 -6.52
N GLY A 100 10.36 -33.41 -5.20
CA GLY A 100 10.06 -34.72 -4.61
C GLY A 100 11.29 -35.64 -4.44
N SER A 101 12.43 -35.29 -5.02
CA SER A 101 13.61 -36.15 -5.13
C SER A 101 14.84 -35.66 -4.33
N CYS A 102 14.94 -34.36 -4.02
CA CYS A 102 16.04 -33.80 -3.25
C CYS A 102 15.98 -34.21 -1.77
N HIS A 103 17.08 -34.02 -1.04
CA HIS A 103 17.19 -34.47 0.35
C HIS A 103 16.09 -33.86 1.23
N VAL A 104 15.81 -32.55 1.11
CA VAL A 104 14.75 -31.90 1.90
C VAL A 104 13.36 -32.43 1.58
N CYS A 105 13.04 -32.73 0.32
CA CYS A 105 11.74 -33.34 -0.03
C CYS A 105 11.57 -34.73 0.59
N LYS A 106 12.66 -35.48 0.74
CA LYS A 106 12.67 -36.84 1.31
C LYS A 106 12.61 -36.88 2.83
N THR A 107 13.27 -35.95 3.53
CA THR A 107 13.42 -36.00 5.00
C THR A 107 12.74 -34.86 5.75
N GLY A 108 12.44 -33.75 5.09
CA GLY A 108 11.94 -32.51 5.69
C GLY A 108 10.64 -32.00 5.05
N PRO A 109 10.30 -30.71 5.28
CA PRO A 109 9.13 -30.08 4.69
C PRO A 109 9.35 -29.78 3.19
N PRO A 110 8.44 -30.19 2.28
CA PRO A 110 8.61 -29.95 0.83
C PRO A 110 8.71 -28.46 0.44
N SER A 111 8.25 -27.55 1.30
CA SER A 111 8.35 -26.10 1.09
C SER A 111 9.78 -25.55 1.14
N HIS A 112 10.74 -26.31 1.66
CA HIS A 112 12.19 -26.02 1.60
C HIS A 112 12.90 -26.88 0.54
N CYS A 113 12.19 -27.28 -0.52
CA CYS A 113 12.79 -27.93 -1.68
C CYS A 113 13.96 -27.09 -2.23
N THR A 114 15.12 -27.70 -2.46
CA THR A 114 16.30 -27.03 -3.05
C THR A 114 16.04 -26.37 -4.41
N ASN A 115 15.01 -26.83 -5.11
CA ASN A 115 14.56 -26.33 -6.41
C ASN A 115 13.24 -25.55 -6.30
N PHE A 116 12.81 -25.14 -5.09
CA PHE A 116 11.52 -24.49 -4.85
C PHE A 116 11.36 -23.23 -5.70
N PHE A 117 12.39 -22.40 -5.78
CA PHE A 117 12.36 -21.16 -6.54
C PHE A 117 12.19 -21.41 -8.05
N GLU A 118 12.99 -22.33 -8.60
CA GLU A 118 12.92 -22.77 -10.01
C GLU A 118 11.51 -23.27 -10.37
N ILE A 119 10.95 -24.16 -9.53
CA ILE A 119 9.66 -24.82 -9.78
C ILE A 119 8.47 -23.86 -9.62
N ASN A 120 8.54 -22.88 -8.73
CA ASN A 120 7.38 -22.05 -8.37
C ASN A 120 7.41 -20.61 -8.92
N PHE A 121 8.58 -20.05 -9.27
CA PHE A 121 8.68 -18.65 -9.72
C PHE A 121 9.17 -18.48 -11.16
N ILE A 122 10.07 -19.36 -11.63
CA ILE A 122 10.56 -19.29 -13.03
C ILE A 122 9.47 -19.73 -14.00
N GLY A 123 8.69 -20.77 -13.68
CA GLY A 123 7.62 -21.25 -14.56
C GLY A 123 8.12 -21.68 -15.95
N GLU A 124 7.22 -21.76 -16.92
CA GLU A 124 7.54 -22.12 -18.31
C GLU A 124 6.38 -21.73 -19.26
N PRO A 125 6.57 -21.73 -20.60
CA PRO A 125 5.46 -21.59 -21.54
C PRO A 125 4.42 -22.72 -21.37
N VAL A 126 3.23 -22.35 -20.93
CA VAL A 126 2.06 -23.23 -20.75
C VAL A 126 0.95 -22.87 -21.74
N PHE A 127 0.86 -21.59 -22.10
CA PHE A 127 -0.12 -21.05 -23.03
C PHE A 127 0.58 -20.70 -24.36
N SER A 128 -0.22 -20.50 -25.41
CA SER A 128 0.26 -20.11 -26.73
C SER A 128 1.03 -18.78 -26.70
N ASP A 129 1.73 -18.49 -27.80
CA ASP A 129 2.40 -17.20 -28.02
C ASP A 129 3.48 -16.88 -26.96
N GLY A 130 4.02 -17.93 -26.32
CA GLY A 130 5.09 -17.84 -25.33
C GLY A 130 4.65 -17.42 -23.92
N ILE A 131 3.34 -17.32 -23.67
CA ILE A 131 2.81 -16.88 -22.38
C ILE A 131 3.15 -17.92 -21.28
N GLY A 132 3.88 -17.45 -20.26
CA GLY A 132 4.30 -18.27 -19.13
C GLY A 132 3.14 -18.74 -18.25
N GLY A 133 3.32 -19.92 -17.67
CA GLY A 133 2.48 -20.48 -16.62
C GLY A 133 3.29 -21.27 -15.61
N ARG A 134 2.61 -22.14 -14.85
CA ARG A 134 3.15 -22.88 -13.70
C ARG A 134 3.76 -21.99 -12.61
N PHE A 135 3.25 -20.78 -12.42
CA PHE A 135 3.48 -20.01 -11.19
C PHE A 135 2.94 -20.82 -10.00
N PHE A 136 3.78 -21.07 -9.00
CA PHE A 136 3.56 -22.04 -7.92
C PHE A 136 3.20 -23.46 -8.40
N GLY A 137 3.62 -23.83 -9.61
CA GLY A 137 3.20 -25.07 -10.25
C GLY A 137 1.72 -25.10 -10.67
N GLN A 138 1.04 -23.94 -10.78
CA GLN A 138 -0.37 -23.86 -11.15
C GLN A 138 -0.76 -22.72 -12.11
N SER A 139 -0.41 -21.45 -11.86
CA SER A 139 -0.96 -20.27 -12.56
C SER A 139 -2.50 -20.25 -12.59
N SER A 140 -3.11 -20.13 -11.41
CA SER A 140 -4.57 -20.27 -11.22
C SER A 140 -5.43 -19.07 -11.63
N LEU A 141 -4.86 -17.94 -12.10
CA LEU A 141 -5.65 -16.84 -12.69
C LEU A 141 -6.07 -17.14 -14.14
N ALA A 142 -6.64 -18.32 -14.36
CA ALA A 142 -7.16 -18.79 -15.63
C ALA A 142 -8.40 -19.66 -15.43
N HIS A 143 -9.34 -19.65 -16.37
CA HIS A 143 -10.50 -20.56 -16.36
C HIS A 143 -10.06 -22.04 -16.42
N HIS A 144 -8.97 -22.32 -17.13
CA HIS A 144 -8.30 -23.62 -17.13
C HIS A 144 -6.80 -23.42 -17.18
N THR A 145 -6.06 -24.25 -16.46
CA THR A 145 -4.59 -24.22 -16.46
C THR A 145 -4.00 -25.63 -16.31
N VAL A 146 -2.76 -25.79 -16.77
CA VAL A 146 -1.94 -27.00 -16.60
C VAL A 146 -1.11 -26.84 -15.32
N VAL A 147 -1.33 -27.74 -14.37
CA VAL A 147 -0.70 -27.73 -13.05
C VAL A 147 0.18 -28.96 -12.86
N SER A 148 1.16 -28.87 -11.96
CA SER A 148 1.96 -30.02 -11.52
C SER A 148 1.13 -30.95 -10.65
N ASP A 149 1.28 -32.27 -10.83
CA ASP A 149 0.59 -33.27 -9.98
C ASP A 149 0.82 -33.08 -8.46
N LYS A 150 1.96 -32.48 -8.10
CA LYS A 150 2.42 -32.23 -6.71
C LYS A 150 1.75 -31.02 -6.05
N SER A 151 1.31 -30.02 -6.81
CA SER A 151 0.53 -28.91 -6.27
C SER A 151 -0.94 -29.27 -6.02
N VAL A 152 -1.41 -30.40 -6.55
CA VAL A 152 -2.81 -30.85 -6.43
C VAL A 152 -3.07 -31.58 -5.11
N VAL A 153 -4.08 -31.11 -4.37
CA VAL A 153 -4.72 -31.79 -3.25
C VAL A 153 -6.09 -32.30 -3.68
N ASN A 154 -6.28 -33.62 -3.69
CA ASN A 154 -7.58 -34.24 -3.96
C ASN A 154 -8.51 -34.05 -2.75
N VAL A 155 -9.70 -33.48 -2.97
CA VAL A 155 -10.72 -33.28 -1.93
C VAL A 155 -12.05 -34.00 -2.23
N ALA A 156 -12.06 -34.93 -3.20
CA ALA A 156 -13.24 -35.71 -3.58
C ALA A 156 -13.90 -36.43 -2.39
N GLY A 157 -13.08 -37.04 -1.52
CA GLY A 157 -13.57 -37.74 -0.32
C GLY A 157 -14.13 -36.84 0.78
N LEU A 158 -14.03 -35.51 0.65
CA LEU A 158 -14.58 -34.57 1.62
C LEU A 158 -16.03 -34.17 1.28
N GLY A 159 -16.49 -34.34 0.04
CA GLY A 159 -17.84 -33.92 -0.37
C GLY A 159 -18.03 -32.41 -0.26
N LEU A 160 -17.13 -31.65 -0.88
CA LEU A 160 -17.21 -30.19 -0.99
C LEU A 160 -18.08 -29.78 -2.18
N SER A 161 -18.88 -28.74 -1.99
CA SER A 161 -19.66 -28.12 -3.05
C SER A 161 -18.79 -27.23 -3.95
N ARG A 162 -19.31 -26.79 -5.10
CA ARG A 162 -18.62 -25.80 -5.95
C ARG A 162 -18.48 -24.45 -5.24
N ASP A 163 -19.43 -24.05 -4.39
CA ASP A 163 -19.31 -22.81 -3.62
C ASP A 163 -18.33 -22.94 -2.45
N ASP A 164 -18.19 -24.13 -1.85
CA ASP A 164 -17.14 -24.41 -0.86
C ASP A 164 -15.76 -24.19 -1.50
N LEU A 165 -15.54 -24.70 -2.71
CA LEU A 165 -14.28 -24.47 -3.44
C LEU A 165 -14.00 -22.97 -3.64
N ARG A 166 -15.02 -22.15 -3.95
CA ARG A 166 -14.85 -20.69 -4.13
C ARG A 166 -14.26 -19.98 -2.92
N ILE A 167 -14.65 -20.39 -1.71
CA ILE A 167 -14.18 -19.79 -0.46
C ILE A 167 -12.91 -20.46 0.08
N LEU A 168 -12.70 -21.75 -0.18
CA LEU A 168 -11.57 -22.52 0.35
C LEU A 168 -10.29 -22.44 -0.50
N ALA A 169 -10.31 -21.79 -1.66
CA ALA A 169 -9.14 -21.63 -2.53
C ALA A 169 -7.86 -21.10 -1.81
N PRO A 170 -7.94 -20.10 -0.89
CA PRO A 170 -6.77 -19.60 -0.14
C PRO A 170 -6.18 -20.57 0.90
N LEU A 171 -6.78 -21.75 1.13
CA LEU A 171 -6.16 -22.81 1.94
C LEU A 171 -4.80 -23.24 1.37
N GLY A 172 -4.61 -23.12 0.04
CA GLY A 172 -3.41 -23.55 -0.67
C GLY A 172 -2.14 -22.72 -0.46
N CYS A 173 -2.23 -21.53 0.15
CA CYS A 173 -1.04 -20.70 0.43
C CYS A 173 -1.16 -19.94 1.76
N GLY A 174 -1.83 -18.78 1.79
CA GLY A 174 -1.75 -17.86 2.93
C GLY A 174 -2.28 -18.46 4.23
N LEU A 175 -3.39 -19.19 4.16
CA LEU A 175 -4.07 -19.73 5.33
C LEU A 175 -3.34 -20.95 5.93
N GLN A 176 -2.78 -21.85 5.09
CA GLN A 176 -1.92 -22.93 5.58
C GLN A 176 -0.59 -22.39 6.13
N THR A 177 -0.08 -21.30 5.57
CA THR A 177 1.18 -20.70 6.01
C THR A 177 1.07 -20.18 7.44
N GLY A 178 0.03 -19.38 7.73
CA GLY A 178 -0.19 -18.84 9.07
C GLY A 178 -0.45 -19.93 10.11
N SER A 179 -1.43 -20.79 9.84
CA SER A 179 -1.82 -21.86 10.77
C SER A 179 -0.73 -22.90 10.99
N GLY A 180 -0.07 -23.35 9.91
CA GLY A 180 1.01 -24.32 9.96
C GLY A 180 2.25 -23.78 10.66
N THR A 181 2.51 -22.46 10.58
CA THR A 181 3.60 -21.84 11.35
C THR A 181 3.36 -21.97 12.86
N VAL A 182 2.14 -21.80 13.34
CA VAL A 182 1.81 -22.00 14.76
C VAL A 182 1.94 -23.47 15.16
N ILE A 183 1.30 -24.37 14.39
CA ILE A 183 1.09 -25.77 14.79
C ILE A 183 2.34 -26.63 14.53
N ASN A 184 2.93 -26.54 13.34
CA ASN A 184 4.01 -27.44 12.91
C ASN A 184 5.41 -26.86 13.19
N VAL A 185 5.57 -25.54 13.02
CA VAL A 185 6.88 -24.86 13.11
C VAL A 185 7.18 -24.42 14.54
N ALA A 186 6.32 -23.57 15.10
CA ALA A 186 6.46 -23.09 16.47
C ALA A 186 6.15 -24.20 17.48
N LYS A 187 5.21 -25.10 17.13
CA LYS A 187 4.62 -26.14 18.00
C LYS A 187 3.99 -25.53 19.25
N ALA A 188 3.22 -24.46 19.04
CA ALA A 188 2.59 -23.71 20.12
C ALA A 188 1.55 -24.55 20.86
N GLY A 189 1.43 -24.33 22.17
CA GLY A 189 0.44 -24.98 23.03
C GLY A 189 -0.03 -24.09 24.18
N PRO A 190 -0.74 -24.66 25.18
CA PRO A 190 -1.43 -23.89 26.20
C PRO A 190 -0.57 -22.96 27.08
N GLU A 191 0.73 -23.24 27.22
CA GLU A 191 1.66 -22.40 27.99
C GLU A 191 2.26 -21.23 27.18
N ASP A 192 1.99 -21.15 25.87
CA ASP A 192 2.62 -20.17 25.00
C ASP A 192 1.92 -18.80 24.99
N CYS A 193 2.74 -17.76 25.06
CA CYS A 193 2.36 -16.39 24.75
C CYS A 193 2.87 -16.08 23.33
N VAL A 194 1.95 -15.97 22.37
CA VAL A 194 2.25 -15.84 20.94
C VAL A 194 1.99 -14.41 20.46
N THR A 195 3.03 -13.73 19.96
CA THR A 195 2.91 -12.45 19.23
C THR A 195 2.93 -12.67 17.73
N ILE A 196 2.00 -12.03 17.02
CA ILE A 196 1.89 -12.12 15.56
C ILE A 196 1.88 -10.70 14.99
N ALA A 197 2.88 -10.37 14.17
CA ALA A 197 2.99 -9.07 13.50
C ALA A 197 2.43 -9.12 12.07
N GLY A 198 1.60 -8.13 11.74
CA GLY A 198 0.80 -8.06 10.53
C GLY A 198 -0.49 -8.86 10.66
N MET A 199 -1.66 -8.22 10.57
CA MET A 199 -2.99 -8.87 10.65
C MET A 199 -3.61 -9.02 9.25
N GLY A 200 -2.80 -9.43 8.27
CA GLY A 200 -3.29 -9.91 6.97
C GLY A 200 -3.77 -11.36 7.04
N GLY A 201 -4.15 -11.97 5.90
CA GLY A 201 -4.70 -13.34 5.86
C GLY A 201 -3.80 -14.39 6.54
N VAL A 202 -2.47 -14.29 6.37
CA VAL A 202 -1.48 -15.15 7.05
C VAL A 202 -1.50 -14.95 8.56
N GLY A 203 -1.45 -13.70 9.04
CA GLY A 203 -1.45 -13.38 10.47
C GLY A 203 -2.77 -13.77 11.16
N LEU A 204 -3.90 -13.55 10.50
CA LEU A 204 -5.22 -13.93 11.02
C LEU A 204 -5.40 -15.46 11.05
N ALA A 205 -4.87 -16.20 10.07
CA ALA A 205 -4.81 -17.66 10.12
C ALA A 205 -3.93 -18.17 11.28
N ALA A 206 -2.84 -17.48 11.60
CA ALA A 206 -2.02 -17.77 12.78
C ALA A 206 -2.77 -17.46 14.09
N VAL A 207 -3.53 -16.36 14.18
CA VAL A 207 -4.37 -16.03 15.35
C VAL A 207 -5.39 -17.14 15.62
N ILE A 208 -6.10 -17.61 14.58
CA ILE A 208 -7.08 -18.70 14.70
C ILE A 208 -6.40 -20.00 15.14
N ALA A 209 -5.24 -20.34 14.55
CA ALA A 209 -4.51 -21.55 14.93
C ALA A 209 -3.99 -21.49 16.38
N ALA A 210 -3.49 -20.34 16.84
CA ALA A 210 -3.05 -20.17 18.22
C ALA A 210 -4.22 -20.33 19.22
N LYS A 211 -5.41 -19.83 18.87
CA LYS A 211 -6.63 -20.06 19.64
C LYS A 211 -7.00 -21.54 19.68
N ASN A 212 -6.93 -22.23 18.54
CA ASN A 212 -7.24 -23.66 18.45
C ASN A 212 -6.24 -24.55 19.23
N GLN A 213 -4.99 -24.10 19.36
CA GLN A 213 -3.97 -24.71 20.22
C GLN A 213 -4.12 -24.34 21.72
N GLY A 214 -5.06 -23.45 22.06
CA GLY A 214 -5.32 -23.02 23.44
C GLY A 214 -4.25 -22.10 24.04
N CYS A 215 -3.46 -21.40 23.21
CA CYS A 215 -2.34 -20.56 23.68
C CYS A 215 -2.79 -19.51 24.72
N LYS A 216 -2.00 -19.37 25.79
CA LYS A 216 -2.26 -18.52 26.96
C LYS A 216 -2.54 -17.06 26.62
N ALA A 217 -1.75 -16.50 25.70
CA ALA A 217 -1.92 -15.15 25.19
C ALA A 217 -1.67 -15.13 23.68
N ILE A 218 -2.51 -14.40 22.95
CA ILE A 218 -2.44 -14.23 21.50
C ILE A 218 -2.47 -12.73 21.23
N ILE A 219 -1.34 -12.18 20.80
CA ILE A 219 -1.07 -10.74 20.71
C ILE A 219 -0.95 -10.36 19.23
N GLY A 220 -1.99 -9.73 18.68
CA GLY A 220 -2.00 -9.26 17.28
C GLY A 220 -1.44 -7.84 17.14
N ILE A 221 -0.53 -7.60 16.19
CA ILE A 221 0.05 -6.27 15.93
C ILE A 221 -0.22 -5.86 14.48
N ASP A 222 -0.83 -4.69 14.29
CA ASP A 222 -1.04 -4.02 12.99
C ASP A 222 -1.15 -2.50 13.22
N ARG A 223 -1.27 -1.71 12.16
CA ARG A 223 -1.60 -0.27 12.21
C ARG A 223 -3.08 0.00 11.95
N LEU A 224 -3.79 -0.93 11.31
CA LEU A 224 -5.20 -0.78 10.93
C LEU A 224 -6.11 -1.34 12.02
N GLU A 225 -6.86 -0.46 12.70
CA GLU A 225 -7.76 -0.83 13.79
C GLU A 225 -8.81 -1.87 13.36
N SER A 226 -9.33 -1.76 12.13
CA SER A 226 -10.29 -2.73 11.56
C SER A 226 -9.75 -4.17 11.52
N ARG A 227 -8.44 -4.34 11.29
CA ARG A 227 -7.80 -5.67 11.31
C ARG A 227 -7.56 -6.18 12.72
N LEU A 228 -7.31 -5.28 13.68
CA LEU A 228 -7.15 -5.64 15.09
C LEU A 228 -8.50 -6.06 15.70
N GLU A 229 -9.59 -5.38 15.37
CA GLU A 229 -10.95 -5.81 15.75
C GLU A 229 -11.33 -7.16 15.13
N LEU A 230 -11.00 -7.38 13.85
CA LEU A 230 -11.17 -8.69 13.23
C LEU A 230 -10.33 -9.77 13.94
N ALA A 231 -9.06 -9.49 14.27
CA ALA A 231 -8.19 -10.40 15.02
C ALA A 231 -8.77 -10.76 16.40
N LYS A 232 -9.30 -9.79 17.17
CA LYS A 232 -10.03 -10.04 18.41
C LYS A 232 -11.19 -11.01 18.19
N SER A 233 -12.02 -10.75 17.18
CA SER A 233 -13.20 -11.58 16.86
C SER A 233 -12.84 -13.01 16.44
N LEU A 234 -11.60 -13.25 16.03
CA LEU A 234 -11.07 -14.53 15.58
C LEU A 234 -10.31 -15.29 16.67
N GLY A 235 -9.72 -14.61 17.65
CA GLY A 235 -9.03 -15.26 18.77
C GLY A 235 -7.95 -14.45 19.49
N ALA A 236 -7.58 -13.26 19.02
CA ALA A 236 -6.54 -12.46 19.67
C ALA A 236 -7.03 -12.00 21.06
N THR A 237 -6.34 -12.41 22.11
CA THR A 237 -6.61 -11.99 23.49
C THR A 237 -6.19 -10.54 23.73
N HIS A 238 -5.16 -10.10 22.99
CA HIS A 238 -4.58 -8.76 23.07
C HIS A 238 -4.33 -8.24 21.65
N VAL A 239 -4.40 -6.93 21.47
CA VAL A 239 -3.95 -6.26 20.23
C VAL A 239 -3.11 -5.04 20.55
N ILE A 240 -2.22 -4.69 19.63
CA ILE A 240 -1.39 -3.49 19.70
C ILE A 240 -1.53 -2.75 18.36
N ASN A 241 -2.18 -1.58 18.39
CA ASN A 241 -2.13 -0.64 17.27
C ASN A 241 -0.81 0.12 17.34
N THR A 242 -0.01 0.08 16.27
CA THR A 242 1.30 0.75 16.21
C THR A 242 1.19 2.26 15.92
N THR A 243 0.00 2.76 15.57
CA THR A 243 -0.22 4.17 15.19
C THR A 243 0.06 5.09 16.37
N GLY A 244 1.01 6.01 16.21
CA GLY A 244 1.42 6.93 17.27
C GLY A 244 2.26 6.31 18.40
N LEU A 245 2.73 5.06 18.23
CA LEU A 245 3.67 4.42 19.16
C LEU A 245 5.08 4.36 18.57
N ASP A 246 6.09 4.58 19.40
CA ASP A 246 7.46 4.20 19.07
C ASP A 246 7.70 2.68 19.26
N MET A 247 8.77 2.17 18.66
CA MET A 247 9.10 0.74 18.69
C MET A 247 9.38 0.20 20.11
N LYS A 248 9.86 1.03 21.04
CA LYS A 248 10.09 0.66 22.44
C LYS A 248 8.75 0.48 23.16
N GLN A 249 7.78 1.36 22.93
CA GLN A 249 6.42 1.23 23.46
C GLN A 249 5.71 -0.02 22.94
N VAL A 250 5.88 -0.39 21.67
CA VAL A 250 5.35 -1.66 21.13
C VAL A 250 6.03 -2.86 21.83
N THR A 251 7.35 -2.79 22.04
CA THR A 251 8.12 -3.83 22.77
C THR A 251 7.64 -3.99 24.22
N GLU A 252 7.38 -2.89 24.91
CA GLU A 252 6.87 -2.86 26.29
C GLU A 252 5.47 -3.48 26.35
N LYS A 253 4.58 -3.14 25.42
CA LYS A 253 3.22 -3.72 25.31
C LYS A 253 3.22 -5.23 25.03
N ILE A 254 4.16 -5.72 24.21
CA ILE A 254 4.35 -7.18 24.02
C ILE A 254 4.72 -7.84 25.35
N LYS A 255 5.60 -7.22 26.13
CA LYS A 255 6.03 -7.75 27.44
C LYS A 255 4.88 -7.73 28.44
N GLU A 256 4.16 -6.62 28.57
CA GLU A 256 2.97 -6.48 29.43
C GLU A 256 1.93 -7.58 29.14
N ALA A 257 1.54 -7.74 27.86
CA ALA A 257 0.56 -8.74 27.44
C ALA A 257 1.05 -10.20 27.56
N ALA A 258 2.37 -10.40 27.68
CA ALA A 258 3.02 -11.69 27.89
C ALA A 258 3.73 -11.76 29.25
N GLU A 259 2.95 -11.54 30.32
CA GLU A 259 3.30 -11.78 31.73
C GLU A 259 4.43 -10.89 32.28
N GLY A 260 4.69 -9.74 31.64
CA GLY A 260 5.85 -8.87 31.91
C GLY A 260 7.17 -9.40 31.37
N LEU A 261 7.21 -10.64 30.83
CA LEU A 261 8.43 -11.33 30.41
C LEU A 261 8.72 -11.19 28.91
N GLY A 262 7.68 -10.95 28.10
CA GLY A 262 7.75 -11.05 26.64
C GLY A 262 7.21 -12.37 26.11
N SER A 263 7.00 -12.49 24.80
CA SER A 263 6.36 -13.66 24.20
C SER A 263 7.28 -14.89 24.16
N THR A 264 6.73 -16.10 24.27
CA THR A 264 7.49 -17.35 24.05
C THR A 264 7.71 -17.61 22.56
N ILE A 265 6.76 -17.18 21.73
CA ILE A 265 6.78 -17.31 20.28
C ILE A 265 6.42 -15.95 19.68
N SER A 266 7.20 -15.48 18.72
CA SER A 266 6.88 -14.36 17.84
C SER A 266 6.85 -14.84 16.39
N ILE A 267 5.82 -14.48 15.63
CA ILE A 267 5.67 -14.80 14.21
C ILE A 267 5.56 -13.48 13.44
N ASP A 268 6.50 -13.20 12.53
CA ASP A 268 6.39 -12.05 11.65
C ASP A 268 5.72 -12.45 10.33
N THR A 269 4.59 -11.81 10.01
CA THR A 269 3.95 -11.90 8.68
C THR A 269 4.01 -10.58 7.93
N SER A 270 4.61 -9.53 8.51
CA SER A 270 4.68 -8.18 7.95
C SER A 270 5.88 -7.95 7.02
N ALA A 271 6.96 -8.69 7.23
CA ALA A 271 8.28 -8.48 6.61
C ALA A 271 8.89 -7.08 6.85
N TYR A 272 8.38 -6.33 7.83
CA TYR A 272 8.82 -4.96 8.09
C TYR A 272 9.92 -4.93 9.17
N PRO A 273 11.18 -4.56 8.84
CA PRO A 273 12.31 -4.74 9.76
C PRO A 273 12.15 -4.12 11.16
N PRO A 274 11.53 -2.93 11.35
CA PRO A 274 11.29 -2.39 12.69
C PRO A 274 10.36 -3.25 13.56
N LEU A 275 9.30 -3.85 12.98
CA LEU A 275 8.42 -4.75 13.73
C LEU A 275 9.12 -6.06 14.09
N LEU A 276 9.98 -6.56 13.20
CA LEU A 276 10.74 -7.78 13.46
C LEU A 276 11.82 -7.55 14.55
N ALA A 277 12.45 -6.37 14.59
CA ALA A 277 13.33 -5.97 15.70
C ALA A 277 12.56 -5.89 17.03
N VAL A 278 11.38 -5.28 17.03
CA VAL A 278 10.46 -5.25 18.19
C VAL A 278 10.07 -6.65 18.65
N GLN A 279 9.83 -7.59 17.74
CA GLN A 279 9.58 -8.98 18.09
C GLN A 279 10.81 -9.68 18.67
N ILE A 280 12.01 -9.39 18.19
CA ILE A 280 13.26 -9.91 18.79
C ILE A 280 13.40 -9.40 20.23
N ASP A 281 13.20 -8.11 20.49
CA ASP A 281 13.32 -7.52 21.84
C ASP A 281 12.13 -7.84 22.78
N GLY A 282 10.95 -8.04 22.21
CA GLY A 282 9.70 -8.41 22.87
C GLY A 282 9.53 -9.90 23.15
N THR A 283 10.37 -10.76 22.56
CA THR A 283 10.41 -12.20 22.88
C THR A 283 11.22 -12.43 24.15
N ARG A 284 10.79 -13.38 25.00
CA ARG A 284 11.50 -13.74 26.25
C ARG A 284 12.76 -14.59 25.99
N TYR A 285 13.54 -14.85 27.03
CA TYR A 285 14.69 -15.76 26.95
C TYR A 285 14.25 -17.15 26.49
N MET A 286 15.08 -17.85 25.70
CA MET A 286 14.77 -19.14 25.04
C MET A 286 13.57 -19.12 24.07
N GLY A 287 12.99 -17.95 23.78
CA GLY A 287 11.84 -17.83 22.87
C GLY A 287 12.20 -17.95 21.39
N LYS A 288 11.18 -18.25 20.57
CA LYS A 288 11.30 -18.43 19.12
C LYS A 288 10.78 -17.20 18.38
N ILE A 289 11.54 -16.71 17.41
CA ILE A 289 11.13 -15.67 16.47
C ILE A 289 11.16 -16.27 15.07
N ILE A 290 10.00 -16.30 14.41
CA ILE A 290 9.77 -17.02 13.17
C ILE A 290 9.40 -16.02 12.07
N GLN A 291 10.27 -15.84 11.08
CA GLN A 291 10.00 -15.00 9.93
C GLN A 291 9.18 -15.77 8.90
N VAL A 292 7.97 -15.29 8.59
CA VAL A 292 7.12 -15.78 7.50
C VAL A 292 7.04 -14.75 6.37
N GLY A 293 7.02 -13.46 6.71
CA GLY A 293 6.97 -12.37 5.74
C GLY A 293 8.18 -12.35 4.81
N THR A 294 7.94 -12.20 3.50
CA THR A 294 8.99 -11.97 2.49
C THR A 294 9.29 -10.47 2.40
N GLY A 295 10.52 -10.07 2.76
CA GLY A 295 10.97 -8.67 2.68
C GLY A 295 11.30 -8.25 1.26
N MET A 296 11.51 -6.94 1.06
CA MET A 296 12.12 -6.44 -0.18
C MET A 296 13.58 -6.93 -0.28
N PRO A 297 14.19 -7.06 -1.46
CA PRO A 297 15.54 -7.64 -1.62
C PRO A 297 16.63 -7.02 -0.71
N GLU A 298 16.56 -5.72 -0.45
CA GLU A 298 17.51 -4.99 0.42
C GLU A 298 17.13 -4.99 1.92
N SER A 299 15.99 -5.59 2.29
CA SER A 299 15.49 -5.61 3.66
C SER A 299 16.36 -6.51 4.53
N ASN A 300 17.02 -5.91 5.52
CA ASN A 300 17.93 -6.56 6.44
C ASN A 300 17.60 -6.19 7.88
N ILE A 301 18.12 -6.99 8.83
CA ILE A 301 18.00 -6.74 10.26
C ILE A 301 19.39 -6.76 10.90
N SER A 302 19.59 -5.91 11.90
CA SER A 302 20.77 -5.93 12.74
C SER A 302 20.42 -6.58 14.08
N ILE A 303 21.17 -7.61 14.48
CA ILE A 303 20.97 -8.34 15.73
C ILE A 303 22.20 -8.14 16.62
N HIS A 304 22.01 -7.62 17.83
CA HIS A 304 23.12 -7.44 18.77
C HIS A 304 23.63 -8.80 19.28
N MET A 305 24.78 -9.23 18.73
CA MET A 305 25.32 -10.59 18.89
C MET A 305 25.38 -11.06 20.34
N GLN A 306 25.90 -10.23 21.26
CA GLN A 306 26.05 -10.59 22.67
C GLN A 306 24.69 -10.79 23.36
N THR A 307 23.74 -9.86 23.18
CA THR A 307 22.40 -9.96 23.80
C THR A 307 21.64 -11.15 23.25
N PHE A 308 21.72 -11.38 21.93
CA PHE A 308 21.06 -12.51 21.30
C PHE A 308 21.59 -13.84 21.80
N MET A 309 22.92 -14.02 21.81
CA MET A 309 23.60 -15.20 22.36
C MET A 309 23.25 -15.45 23.83
N VAL A 310 23.33 -14.42 24.70
CA VAL A 310 22.99 -14.53 26.13
C VAL A 310 21.52 -14.88 26.35
N SER A 311 20.63 -14.40 25.48
CA SER A 311 19.18 -14.66 25.60
C SER A 311 18.73 -16.06 25.18
N GLY A 312 19.58 -16.83 24.48
CA GLY A 312 19.24 -18.15 23.95
C GLY A 312 18.07 -18.16 22.94
N LYS A 313 17.70 -17.00 22.40
CA LYS A 313 16.60 -16.86 21.43
C LYS A 313 16.92 -17.56 20.12
N GLN A 314 15.88 -18.04 19.45
CA GLN A 314 16.00 -18.68 18.13
C GLN A 314 15.38 -17.77 17.07
N TYR A 315 16.12 -17.47 16.00
CA TYR A 315 15.61 -16.74 14.82
C TYR A 315 15.73 -17.60 13.57
N PHE A 316 14.61 -17.85 12.88
CA PHE A 316 14.59 -18.69 11.69
C PHE A 316 13.38 -18.42 10.80
N GLY A 317 13.47 -18.78 9.53
CA GLY A 317 12.38 -18.61 8.56
C GLY A 317 11.42 -19.80 8.49
N ALA A 318 10.19 -19.54 8.07
CA ALA A 318 9.17 -20.56 7.81
C ALA A 318 8.48 -20.34 6.45
N VAL A 319 8.57 -21.33 5.56
CA VAL A 319 7.94 -21.31 4.23
C VAL A 319 6.73 -22.23 4.24
N GLN A 320 5.56 -21.71 3.85
CA GLN A 320 4.30 -22.47 3.74
C GLN A 320 3.95 -23.27 5.02
N GLY A 321 4.26 -22.71 6.20
CA GLY A 321 3.98 -23.35 7.49
C GLY A 321 4.66 -24.71 7.73
N HIS A 322 5.67 -25.06 6.92
CA HIS A 322 6.31 -26.40 6.87
C HIS A 322 5.33 -27.57 6.70
N VAL A 323 4.17 -27.33 6.09
CA VAL A 323 3.11 -28.35 5.97
C VAL A 323 3.42 -29.37 4.87
N ARG A 324 2.83 -30.57 5.00
CA ARG A 324 2.61 -31.46 3.87
C ARG A 324 1.20 -31.21 3.35
N THR A 325 1.08 -30.42 2.28
CA THR A 325 -0.20 -29.87 1.80
C THR A 325 -1.30 -30.93 1.61
N ARG A 326 -0.94 -32.09 1.03
CA ARG A 326 -1.86 -33.21 0.78
C ARG A 326 -2.55 -33.73 2.04
N ASP A 327 -1.89 -33.64 3.20
CA ASP A 327 -2.40 -34.11 4.49
C ASP A 327 -3.05 -32.96 5.29
N TYR A 328 -2.45 -31.77 5.22
CA TYR A 328 -2.82 -30.61 6.04
C TYR A 328 -4.03 -29.84 5.52
N VAL A 329 -4.20 -29.70 4.20
CA VAL A 329 -5.38 -29.00 3.64
C VAL A 329 -6.69 -29.73 3.98
N PRO A 330 -6.81 -31.07 3.85
CA PRO A 330 -7.99 -31.79 4.35
C PRO A 330 -8.27 -31.58 5.85
N GLN A 331 -7.23 -31.46 6.68
CA GLN A 331 -7.37 -31.13 8.10
C GLN A 331 -7.94 -29.71 8.31
N MET A 332 -7.48 -28.73 7.53
CA MET A 332 -8.03 -27.37 7.55
C MET A 332 -9.50 -27.31 7.10
N VAL A 333 -9.87 -28.10 6.09
CA VAL A 333 -11.27 -28.25 5.65
C VAL A 333 -12.15 -28.80 6.79
N GLN A 334 -11.64 -29.75 7.58
CA GLN A 334 -12.38 -30.23 8.75
C GLN A 334 -12.50 -29.15 9.84
N TRP A 335 -11.45 -28.37 10.11
CA TRP A 335 -11.55 -27.25 11.08
C TRP A 335 -12.53 -26.17 10.63
N TRP A 336 -12.62 -25.91 9.32
CA TRP A 336 -13.63 -25.02 8.76
C TRP A 336 -15.05 -25.53 9.04
N ARG A 337 -15.33 -26.82 8.74
CA ARG A 337 -16.62 -27.47 9.04
C ARG A 337 -16.97 -27.51 10.52
N ASP A 338 -15.97 -27.71 11.38
CA ASP A 338 -16.12 -27.65 12.84
C ASP A 338 -16.40 -26.22 13.37
N GLY A 339 -16.40 -25.19 12.52
CA GLY A 339 -16.50 -23.78 12.92
C GLY A 339 -15.24 -23.22 13.62
N LYS A 340 -14.16 -24.00 13.65
CA LYS A 340 -12.88 -23.66 14.29
C LYS A 340 -11.95 -22.87 13.37
N PHE A 341 -12.23 -22.82 12.07
CA PHE A 341 -11.46 -22.04 11.10
C PHE A 341 -12.41 -21.31 10.12
N PRO A 342 -13.03 -20.18 10.54
CA PRO A 342 -14.08 -19.49 9.79
C PRO A 342 -13.52 -18.71 8.59
N VAL A 343 -13.27 -19.41 7.48
CA VAL A 343 -12.67 -18.87 6.24
C VAL A 343 -13.49 -17.71 5.65
N GLU A 344 -14.81 -17.72 5.83
CA GLU A 344 -15.75 -16.68 5.37
C GLU A 344 -15.47 -15.30 5.99
N LYS A 345 -14.86 -15.26 7.18
CA LYS A 345 -14.40 -14.01 7.81
C LYS A 345 -13.08 -13.48 7.25
N LEU A 346 -12.37 -14.32 6.48
CA LEU A 346 -11.07 -14.02 5.89
C LEU A 346 -11.16 -13.78 4.38
N VAL A 347 -12.25 -14.21 3.73
CA VAL A 347 -12.35 -14.24 2.26
C VAL A 347 -13.45 -13.33 1.73
N LYS A 348 -13.07 -12.47 0.78
CA LYS A 348 -14.01 -11.66 -0.01
C LYS A 348 -14.01 -12.12 -1.46
N VAL A 349 -15.18 -12.50 -1.98
CA VAL A 349 -15.33 -13.04 -3.34
C VAL A 349 -15.68 -11.94 -4.34
N PHE A 350 -14.99 -11.93 -5.48
CA PHE A 350 -15.25 -11.09 -6.64
C PHE A 350 -15.47 -11.97 -7.87
N GLU A 351 -16.23 -11.49 -8.84
CA GLU A 351 -16.39 -12.16 -10.13
C GLU A 351 -15.18 -11.85 -11.05
N HIS A 352 -14.77 -12.81 -11.88
CA HIS A 352 -13.60 -12.74 -12.76
C HIS A 352 -13.43 -11.43 -13.55
N PRO A 353 -14.48 -10.86 -14.19
CA PRO A 353 -14.38 -9.57 -14.90
C PRO A 353 -14.11 -8.34 -14.01
N ASN A 354 -14.02 -8.51 -12.70
CA ASN A 354 -13.76 -7.45 -11.72
C ASN A 354 -12.44 -7.68 -10.94
N PHE A 355 -11.48 -8.42 -11.51
CA PHE A 355 -10.23 -8.76 -10.82
C PHE A 355 -9.42 -7.52 -10.38
N GLU A 356 -9.55 -6.38 -11.06
CA GLU A 356 -8.95 -5.12 -10.66
C GLU A 356 -9.56 -4.60 -9.34
N GLN A 357 -10.86 -4.81 -9.11
CA GLN A 357 -11.50 -4.46 -7.83
C GLN A 357 -10.97 -5.36 -6.70
N ALA A 358 -10.69 -6.63 -7.01
CA ALA A 358 -10.07 -7.56 -6.10
C ALA A 358 -8.62 -7.15 -5.73
N VAL A 359 -7.84 -6.71 -6.72
CA VAL A 359 -6.50 -6.14 -6.54
C VAL A 359 -6.54 -4.87 -5.67
N GLU A 360 -7.48 -3.96 -5.93
CA GLU A 360 -7.64 -2.74 -5.15
C GLU A 360 -8.11 -3.01 -3.70
N ALA A 361 -8.94 -4.02 -3.48
CA ALA A 361 -9.29 -4.49 -2.13
C ALA A 361 -8.05 -5.00 -1.37
N MET A 362 -7.20 -5.81 -2.02
CA MET A 362 -5.92 -6.26 -1.43
C MET A 362 -4.97 -5.10 -1.09
N LYS A 363 -4.91 -4.04 -1.91
CA LYS A 363 -4.10 -2.84 -1.62
C LYS A 363 -4.63 -2.03 -0.44
N LYS A 364 -5.96 -1.86 -0.34
CA LYS A 364 -6.63 -1.15 0.76
C LYS A 364 -6.61 -1.90 2.09
N GLY A 365 -6.28 -3.19 2.03
CA GLY A 365 -6.03 -4.01 3.20
C GLY A 365 -7.21 -4.87 3.65
N ASP A 366 -8.22 -5.06 2.79
CA ASP A 366 -9.22 -6.12 2.93
C ASP A 366 -8.50 -7.48 3.07
N VAL A 367 -9.12 -8.43 3.78
CA VAL A 367 -8.53 -9.77 3.99
C VAL A 367 -8.79 -10.66 2.77
N SER A 368 -7.80 -11.50 2.46
CA SER A 368 -7.68 -12.47 1.35
C SER A 368 -8.79 -12.46 0.30
N VAL A 369 -8.46 -11.99 -0.89
CA VAL A 369 -9.45 -11.83 -1.95
C VAL A 369 -9.48 -13.04 -2.87
N SER A 370 -10.67 -13.57 -3.16
CA SER A 370 -10.92 -14.67 -4.09
C SER A 370 -11.63 -14.16 -5.35
N VAL A 371 -11.20 -14.60 -6.52
CA VAL A 371 -11.78 -14.24 -7.83
C VAL A 371 -12.35 -15.50 -8.49
N GLY A 372 -13.66 -15.51 -8.74
CA GLY A 372 -14.42 -16.66 -9.24
C GLY A 372 -14.73 -16.59 -10.74
N ALA A 373 -14.69 -17.75 -11.42
CA ALA A 373 -14.99 -17.88 -12.84
C ALA A 373 -16.49 -17.67 -13.15
N LYS A 374 -16.80 -16.95 -14.25
CA LYS A 374 -18.16 -16.49 -14.60
C LYS A 374 -19.13 -17.64 -14.94
N LEU A 375 -20.37 -17.53 -14.48
CA LEU A 375 -21.47 -18.46 -14.81
C LEU A 375 -21.92 -18.42 -16.28
N LEU A 376 -22.30 -19.59 -16.81
CA LEU A 376 -23.19 -19.77 -17.96
C LEU A 376 -24.57 -20.25 -17.46
N HIS A 377 -25.63 -19.51 -17.79
CA HIS A 377 -26.99 -19.69 -17.23
C HIS A 377 -27.88 -20.66 -18.03
N VAL A 378 -28.54 -21.61 -17.32
CA VAL A 378 -29.80 -22.30 -17.66
C VAL A 378 -30.46 -22.78 -16.34
N ALA A 379 -31.76 -22.65 -16.02
CA ALA A 379 -32.81 -21.72 -16.46
C ALA A 379 -34.07 -21.76 -15.53
N VAL A 380 -34.63 -20.58 -15.22
CA VAL A 380 -36.10 -20.27 -15.13
C VAL A 380 -36.96 -20.69 -13.89
N LEU A 381 -37.85 -19.74 -13.48
CA LEU A 381 -38.97 -19.76 -12.48
C LEU A 381 -38.59 -19.66 -10.97
N ALA A 382 -39.22 -18.83 -10.11
CA ALA A 382 -40.27 -17.79 -10.29
C ALA A 382 -40.29 -16.71 -9.15
N SER A 383 -40.87 -15.54 -9.45
CA SER A 383 -41.73 -14.63 -8.64
C SER A 383 -41.91 -14.88 -7.11
N ALA A 384 -41.95 -13.90 -6.19
CA ALA A 384 -41.73 -12.44 -6.21
C ALA A 384 -41.73 -11.89 -4.76
N HIS A 385 -41.06 -10.76 -4.50
CA HIS A 385 -41.65 -9.55 -3.86
C HIS A 385 -40.63 -8.41 -3.72
N GLU A 386 -41.13 -7.19 -3.73
CA GLU A 386 -40.33 -5.95 -3.63
C GLU A 386 -39.81 -5.72 -2.20
N HIS A 387 -38.57 -5.25 -2.09
CA HIS A 387 -38.29 -4.06 -1.29
C HIS A 387 -37.08 -3.32 -1.87
N THR A 388 -37.31 -2.08 -2.31
CA THR A 388 -36.27 -1.20 -2.85
C THR A 388 -35.35 -0.71 -1.73
N GLY A 389 -34.09 -1.15 -1.75
CA GLY A 389 -33.05 -0.76 -0.80
C GLY A 389 -31.70 -0.65 -1.48
N VAL A 390 -31.52 0.37 -2.34
CA VAL A 390 -30.22 0.63 -3.00
C VAL A 390 -29.23 1.17 -1.97
N VAL A 391 -28.52 0.28 -1.29
CA VAL A 391 -27.35 0.63 -0.48
C VAL A 391 -26.17 0.87 -1.42
N ARG A 392 -26.06 2.10 -1.93
CA ARG A 392 -24.79 2.60 -2.45
C ARG A 392 -23.81 2.69 -1.28
N VAL A 393 -22.80 1.82 -1.27
CA VAL A 393 -21.62 2.03 -0.43
C VAL A 393 -20.83 3.16 -1.07
N GLU A 394 -20.88 4.36 -0.48
CA GLU A 394 -20.06 5.47 -0.94
C GLU A 394 -18.59 5.18 -0.66
N PHE A 395 -17.76 5.35 -1.68
CA PHE A 395 -16.31 5.19 -1.58
C PHE A 395 -15.71 6.25 -0.65
N GLY A 396 -14.59 5.90 -0.01
CA GLY A 396 -13.72 6.89 0.62
C GLY A 396 -13.45 8.05 -0.36
N ARG A 397 -13.66 9.28 0.12
CA ARG A 397 -13.76 10.51 -0.67
C ARG A 397 -12.58 10.67 -1.64
N THR A 398 -12.86 10.76 -2.94
CA THR A 398 -11.85 11.17 -3.94
C THR A 398 -11.48 12.63 -3.72
N PHE A 399 -10.34 12.86 -3.09
CA PHE A 399 -9.84 14.20 -2.80
C PHE A 399 -9.50 14.95 -4.11
N LYS A 400 -9.64 16.28 -4.09
CA LYS A 400 -9.36 17.16 -5.22
C LYS A 400 -8.33 18.23 -4.85
N ALA A 401 -7.24 18.32 -5.58
CA ALA A 401 -6.19 19.32 -5.36
C ALA A 401 -5.98 20.23 -6.58
N ALA A 402 -5.67 21.50 -6.37
CA ALA A 402 -5.23 22.42 -7.40
C ALA A 402 -3.75 22.81 -7.19
N PHE A 403 -2.97 22.89 -8.26
CA PHE A 403 -1.54 23.16 -8.22
C PHE A 403 -1.18 24.39 -9.04
N VAL A 404 -0.68 25.43 -8.37
CA VAL A 404 -0.16 26.64 -8.99
C VAL A 404 1.38 26.61 -8.93
N GLY A 405 2.03 26.52 -10.09
CA GLY A 405 3.46 26.24 -10.16
C GLY A 405 3.79 24.74 -10.13
N ALA A 406 2.94 23.89 -10.69
CA ALA A 406 3.07 22.43 -10.72
C ALA A 406 4.41 21.89 -11.29
N THR A 407 5.14 22.67 -12.09
CA THR A 407 6.47 22.32 -12.62
C THR A 407 7.64 22.72 -11.70
N GLY A 408 7.37 23.24 -10.50
CA GLY A 408 8.39 23.54 -9.49
C GLY A 408 8.81 22.27 -8.76
N ALA A 409 10.12 22.09 -8.51
CA ALA A 409 10.72 20.83 -8.08
C ALA A 409 10.20 20.22 -6.76
N THR A 410 9.46 20.96 -5.93
CA THR A 410 8.72 20.40 -4.78
C THR A 410 7.31 19.96 -5.19
N LEU A 411 6.53 20.86 -5.82
CA LEU A 411 5.14 20.56 -6.19
C LEU A 411 5.01 19.53 -7.31
N SER A 412 6.03 19.35 -8.13
CA SER A 412 6.06 18.36 -9.20
C SER A 412 5.98 16.93 -8.65
N HIS A 413 6.74 16.64 -7.59
CA HIS A 413 6.69 15.35 -6.88
C HIS A 413 5.39 15.19 -6.08
N LEU A 414 4.93 16.25 -5.40
CA LEU A 414 3.65 16.23 -4.68
C LEU A 414 2.47 15.93 -5.63
N LEU A 415 2.45 16.56 -6.81
CA LEU A 415 1.45 16.29 -7.84
C LEU A 415 1.54 14.85 -8.36
N ALA A 416 2.75 14.35 -8.62
CA ALA A 416 2.95 12.97 -9.04
C ALA A 416 2.37 11.97 -8.01
N TRP A 417 2.69 12.13 -6.72
CA TRP A 417 2.14 11.27 -5.67
C TRP A 417 0.63 11.44 -5.49
N THR A 418 0.10 12.66 -5.62
CA THR A 418 -1.35 12.92 -5.61
C THR A 418 -2.08 12.10 -6.69
N LEU A 419 -1.55 12.11 -7.91
CA LEU A 419 -2.11 11.40 -9.05
C LEU A 419 -1.99 9.87 -8.90
N MET A 420 -0.82 9.39 -8.47
CA MET A 420 -0.56 7.95 -8.26
C MET A 420 -1.35 7.37 -7.08
N ALA A 421 -1.79 8.19 -6.13
CA ALA A 421 -2.72 7.81 -5.08
C ALA A 421 -4.20 7.76 -5.53
N GLY A 422 -4.50 8.06 -6.79
CA GLY A 422 -5.86 8.04 -7.35
C GLY A 422 -6.69 9.28 -7.03
N HIS A 423 -6.09 10.33 -6.47
CA HIS A 423 -6.77 11.62 -6.25
C HIS A 423 -6.83 12.44 -7.53
N LYS A 424 -7.82 13.33 -7.63
CA LYS A 424 -7.95 14.23 -8.79
C LYS A 424 -7.14 15.50 -8.56
N ALA A 425 -6.42 15.93 -9.58
CA ALA A 425 -5.68 17.17 -9.56
C ALA A 425 -6.01 18.07 -10.76
N ALA A 426 -5.88 19.37 -10.55
CA ALA A 426 -5.80 20.35 -11.63
C ALA A 426 -4.47 21.11 -11.52
N ALA A 427 -3.79 21.38 -12.62
CA ALA A 427 -2.48 22.04 -12.64
C ALA A 427 -2.44 23.20 -13.63
N LEU A 428 -2.06 24.39 -13.16
CA LEU A 428 -1.85 25.57 -13.99
C LEU A 428 -0.39 25.67 -14.40
N VAL A 429 -0.13 25.61 -15.70
CA VAL A 429 1.23 25.64 -16.29
C VAL A 429 1.30 26.50 -17.54
N ARG A 430 2.53 26.90 -17.92
CA ARG A 430 2.82 27.60 -19.18
C ARG A 430 3.12 26.66 -20.36
N ASP A 431 3.38 25.39 -20.05
CA ASP A 431 3.77 24.35 -21.00
C ASP A 431 3.26 23.00 -20.47
N ALA A 432 2.16 22.52 -21.05
CA ALA A 432 1.53 21.26 -20.74
C ALA A 432 2.41 20.06 -21.12
N THR A 433 3.23 20.20 -22.16
CA THR A 433 4.14 19.15 -22.63
C THR A 433 5.29 18.95 -21.63
N LYS A 434 5.85 20.03 -21.09
CA LYS A 434 6.86 19.97 -20.03
C LYS A 434 6.32 19.32 -18.76
N LEU A 435 5.09 19.68 -18.34
CA LEU A 435 4.44 19.04 -17.19
C LEU A 435 4.28 17.54 -17.41
N ARG A 436 3.74 17.12 -18.56
CA ARG A 436 3.55 15.71 -18.91
C ARG A 436 4.87 14.94 -18.93
N LYS A 437 5.90 15.44 -19.63
CA LYS A 437 7.23 14.80 -19.66
C LYS A 437 7.85 14.64 -18.27
N MET A 438 7.68 15.65 -17.41
CA MET A 438 8.20 15.61 -16.04
C MET A 438 7.45 14.60 -15.17
N LEU A 439 6.12 14.52 -15.27
CA LEU A 439 5.33 13.50 -14.55
C LEU A 439 5.66 12.08 -15.03
N ILE A 440 5.83 11.89 -16.34
CA ILE A 440 6.29 10.62 -16.92
C ILE A 440 7.69 10.26 -16.40
N SER A 441 8.60 11.23 -16.24
CA SER A 441 9.92 10.99 -15.63
C SER A 441 9.91 10.74 -14.12
N TYR A 442 8.75 10.82 -13.47
CA TYR A 442 8.50 10.39 -12.09
C TYR A 442 7.60 9.15 -12.05
N ASP A 443 7.60 8.37 -13.13
CA ASP A 443 6.86 7.12 -13.31
C ASP A 443 5.33 7.23 -13.18
N VAL A 444 4.77 8.44 -13.31
CA VAL A 444 3.31 8.64 -13.34
C VAL A 444 2.78 8.17 -14.70
N PRO A 445 1.92 7.12 -14.75
CA PRO A 445 1.46 6.58 -16.03
C PRO A 445 0.63 7.60 -16.82
N GLU A 446 0.77 7.62 -18.15
CA GLU A 446 -0.02 8.52 -19.00
C GLU A 446 -1.54 8.33 -18.83
N SER A 447 -2.00 7.10 -18.55
CA SER A 447 -3.40 6.79 -18.22
C SER A 447 -3.87 7.51 -16.96
N VAL A 448 -3.03 7.54 -15.92
CA VAL A 448 -3.28 8.26 -14.66
C VAL A 448 -3.27 9.77 -14.90
N ILE A 449 -2.30 10.30 -15.68
CA ILE A 449 -2.28 11.70 -16.08
C ILE A 449 -3.58 12.07 -16.83
N ASN A 450 -3.98 11.28 -17.82
CA ASN A 450 -5.15 11.57 -18.65
C ASN A 450 -6.49 11.45 -17.89
N THR A 451 -6.56 10.59 -16.86
CA THR A 451 -7.80 10.35 -16.08
C THR A 451 -7.93 11.29 -14.89
N ASN A 452 -6.82 11.57 -14.20
CA ASN A 452 -6.82 12.24 -12.91
C ASN A 452 -6.26 13.67 -12.94
N LEU A 453 -5.54 14.09 -14.00
CA LEU A 453 -5.01 15.45 -14.13
C LEU A 453 -5.75 16.29 -15.18
N ALA A 454 -6.43 17.34 -14.72
CA ALA A 454 -6.77 18.46 -15.59
C ALA A 454 -5.55 19.39 -15.74
N ILE A 455 -5.12 19.66 -16.98
CA ILE A 455 -4.05 20.62 -17.25
C ILE A 455 -4.68 21.90 -17.79
N VAL A 456 -4.50 23.00 -17.07
CA VAL A 456 -4.86 24.34 -17.54
C VAL A 456 -3.58 25.00 -18.04
N GLU A 457 -3.51 25.19 -19.35
CA GLU A 457 -2.39 25.89 -19.99
C GLU A 457 -2.71 27.39 -20.08
N GLY A 458 -1.84 28.23 -19.52
CA GLY A 458 -2.11 29.66 -19.38
C GLY A 458 -0.84 30.52 -19.33
N PRO A 459 -0.92 31.80 -19.72
CA PRO A 459 0.25 32.65 -19.91
C PRO A 459 0.98 32.98 -18.60
N SER A 460 0.25 33.05 -17.49
CA SER A 460 0.80 33.36 -16.17
C SER A 460 -0.15 32.95 -15.06
N SER A 461 0.41 32.59 -13.90
CA SER A 461 -0.32 32.41 -12.64
C SER A 461 -0.88 33.72 -12.06
N ARG A 462 -0.50 34.87 -12.63
CA ARG A 462 -1.15 36.18 -12.40
C ARG A 462 -2.50 36.33 -13.10
N SER A 463 -2.83 35.45 -14.06
CA SER A 463 -4.09 35.56 -14.78
C SER A 463 -5.23 35.06 -13.91
N VAL A 464 -6.08 35.98 -13.44
CA VAL A 464 -7.33 35.65 -12.73
C VAL A 464 -8.18 34.67 -13.55
N HIS A 465 -8.24 34.86 -14.87
CA HIS A 465 -8.96 33.95 -15.77
C HIS A 465 -8.35 32.53 -15.76
N ALA A 466 -7.03 32.39 -15.91
CA ALA A 466 -6.40 31.06 -15.88
C ALA A 466 -6.48 30.40 -14.48
N CYS A 467 -6.46 31.19 -13.41
CA CYS A 467 -6.75 30.72 -12.06
C CYS A 467 -8.22 30.27 -11.93
N ALA A 468 -9.17 30.98 -12.55
CA ALA A 468 -10.57 30.59 -12.54
C ALA A 468 -10.80 29.27 -13.29
N GLU A 469 -10.16 29.05 -14.44
CA GLU A 469 -10.22 27.74 -15.12
C GLU A 469 -9.64 26.62 -14.25
N LEU A 470 -8.50 26.84 -13.60
CA LEU A 470 -7.91 25.89 -12.64
C LEU A 470 -8.88 25.54 -11.49
N LEU A 471 -9.55 26.54 -10.94
CA LEU A 471 -10.37 26.42 -9.73
C LEU A 471 -11.79 25.92 -10.01
N ARG A 472 -12.28 25.98 -11.26
CA ARG A 472 -13.56 25.36 -11.69
C ARG A 472 -13.60 23.84 -11.51
N HIS A 473 -12.45 23.19 -11.34
CA HIS A 473 -12.40 21.78 -10.92
C HIS A 473 -12.87 21.55 -9.48
N ASP A 474 -13.20 22.62 -8.75
CA ASP A 474 -13.82 22.64 -7.42
C ASP A 474 -12.95 21.90 -6.37
N PRO A 475 -11.69 22.33 -6.18
CA PRO A 475 -10.71 21.65 -5.31
C PRO A 475 -11.03 21.82 -3.83
N GLU A 476 -10.47 20.93 -3.01
CA GLU A 476 -10.48 20.98 -1.55
C GLU A 476 -9.23 21.66 -0.98
N ILE A 477 -8.12 21.59 -1.72
CA ILE A 477 -6.84 22.18 -1.36
C ILE A 477 -6.22 22.88 -2.57
N ILE A 478 -5.52 23.99 -2.34
CA ILE A 478 -4.72 24.68 -3.37
C ILE A 478 -3.28 24.72 -2.90
N PHE A 479 -2.38 24.06 -3.63
CA PHE A 479 -0.95 24.15 -3.42
C PHE A 479 -0.35 25.26 -4.31
N SER A 480 0.47 26.13 -3.73
CA SER A 480 1.26 27.11 -4.48
C SER A 480 2.74 27.00 -4.14
N GLY A 481 3.58 26.98 -5.17
CA GLY A 481 5.02 26.74 -5.07
C GLY A 481 5.78 27.49 -6.15
N ILE A 482 5.36 28.72 -6.42
CA ILE A 482 5.95 29.59 -7.43
C ILE A 482 7.10 30.38 -6.80
N THR A 483 8.16 30.58 -7.56
CA THR A 483 9.19 31.58 -7.28
C THR A 483 9.77 32.06 -8.60
N ALA A 484 10.28 33.28 -8.64
CA ALA A 484 11.12 33.73 -9.75
C ALA A 484 12.51 33.10 -9.67
N LEU A 485 13.23 33.10 -10.79
CA LEU A 485 14.65 32.75 -10.79
C LEU A 485 15.47 33.88 -10.15
N PRO A 486 16.56 33.56 -9.42
CA PRO A 486 17.44 34.56 -8.85
C PRO A 486 18.16 35.33 -9.96
N LYS A 487 18.32 36.63 -9.75
CA LYS A 487 19.14 37.54 -10.55
C LYS A 487 20.32 38.00 -9.69
N PHE A 488 21.49 37.42 -9.94
CA PHE A 488 22.72 37.81 -9.26
C PHE A 488 23.13 39.25 -9.62
N GLN A 489 23.64 39.97 -8.64
CA GLN A 489 24.11 41.36 -8.76
C GLN A 489 25.56 41.47 -8.29
N LEU A 490 26.32 42.38 -8.90
CA LEU A 490 27.69 42.70 -8.48
C LEU A 490 27.75 43.53 -7.18
N ASN A 491 26.64 43.68 -6.45
CA ASN A 491 26.58 44.40 -5.18
C ASN A 491 26.81 43.42 -4.01
N PRO A 492 27.95 43.48 -3.31
CA PRO A 492 28.28 42.53 -2.24
C PRO A 492 27.39 42.68 -0.99
N PHE A 493 26.55 43.71 -0.89
CA PHE A 493 25.56 43.87 0.20
C PHE A 493 24.15 43.42 -0.21
N LYS A 494 23.92 43.18 -1.51
CA LYS A 494 22.66 42.68 -2.09
C LYS A 494 22.98 41.79 -3.31
N PRO A 495 23.66 40.65 -3.11
CA PRO A 495 24.15 39.80 -4.21
C PRO A 495 23.03 39.15 -5.03
N VAL A 496 21.83 39.04 -4.48
CA VAL A 496 20.70 38.34 -5.09
C VAL A 496 19.47 39.24 -5.06
N SER A 497 18.91 39.43 -6.26
CA SER A 497 17.55 39.91 -6.49
C SER A 497 16.79 38.81 -7.24
N MET A 498 15.59 39.09 -7.73
CA MET A 498 14.80 38.16 -8.53
C MET A 498 14.61 38.70 -9.95
N GLN A 499 14.40 37.80 -10.92
CA GLN A 499 13.98 38.18 -12.28
C GLN A 499 12.58 38.83 -12.29
N ASP A 500 11.76 38.47 -11.31
CA ASP A 500 10.41 38.98 -11.10
C ASP A 500 10.21 39.14 -9.57
N LEU A 501 9.79 40.34 -9.13
CA LEU A 501 9.86 40.76 -7.72
C LEU A 501 8.56 40.56 -6.94
N THR A 502 7.45 40.25 -7.62
CA THR A 502 6.10 40.22 -7.04
C THR A 502 5.32 38.97 -7.43
N ILE A 503 5.97 37.99 -8.06
CA ILE A 503 5.27 36.85 -8.69
C ILE A 503 4.50 35.99 -7.67
N THR A 504 4.95 35.90 -6.42
CA THR A 504 4.25 35.09 -5.41
C THR A 504 3.06 35.83 -4.82
N GLY A 505 3.20 37.12 -4.53
CA GLY A 505 2.10 38.00 -4.10
C GLY A 505 1.02 38.11 -5.17
N ASP A 506 1.38 38.54 -6.38
CA ASP A 506 0.44 38.73 -7.49
C ASP A 506 -0.28 37.43 -7.87
N SER A 507 0.38 36.28 -7.73
CA SER A 507 -0.24 34.98 -7.99
C SER A 507 -1.21 34.54 -6.90
N ALA A 508 -0.98 34.91 -5.64
CA ALA A 508 -1.94 34.66 -4.57
C ALA A 508 -3.17 35.56 -4.71
N ASP A 509 -2.98 36.84 -5.02
CA ASP A 509 -4.07 37.78 -5.31
C ASP A 509 -4.93 37.29 -6.50
N ALA A 510 -4.29 36.78 -7.57
CA ALA A 510 -5.00 36.23 -8.73
C ALA A 510 -5.84 34.98 -8.40
N VAL A 511 -5.32 34.08 -7.54
CA VAL A 511 -6.04 32.89 -7.05
C VAL A 511 -7.20 33.30 -6.15
N ILE A 512 -6.99 34.26 -5.23
CA ILE A 512 -8.02 34.76 -4.32
C ILE A 512 -9.16 35.43 -5.09
N GLU A 513 -8.84 36.28 -6.06
CA GLU A 513 -9.84 36.97 -6.88
C GLU A 513 -10.62 35.99 -7.77
N ALA A 514 -9.95 35.01 -8.36
CA ALA A 514 -10.62 33.94 -9.10
C ALA A 514 -11.58 33.12 -8.23
N LEU A 515 -11.17 32.78 -6.99
CA LEU A 515 -12.04 32.12 -6.02
C LEU A 515 -13.27 32.97 -5.66
N ARG A 516 -13.09 34.28 -5.42
CA ARG A 516 -14.22 35.20 -5.14
C ARG A 516 -15.22 35.22 -6.31
N GLN A 517 -14.73 35.36 -7.54
CA GLN A 517 -15.57 35.38 -8.74
C GLN A 517 -16.34 34.06 -8.91
N LEU A 518 -15.68 32.90 -8.74
CA LEU A 518 -16.35 31.60 -8.84
C LEU A 518 -17.37 31.34 -7.73
N LYS A 519 -17.05 31.73 -6.48
CA LYS A 519 -17.96 31.55 -5.34
C LYS A 519 -19.20 32.46 -5.46
N ASN A 520 -19.01 33.72 -5.87
CA ASN A 520 -20.10 34.66 -6.12
C ASN A 520 -20.99 34.21 -7.30
N ALA A 521 -20.43 33.55 -8.30
CA ALA A 521 -21.16 32.96 -9.42
C ALA A 521 -21.80 31.59 -9.11
N GLY A 522 -21.60 31.03 -7.91
CA GLY A 522 -22.06 29.67 -7.55
C GLY A 522 -21.38 28.54 -8.35
N ALA A 523 -20.25 28.82 -9.00
CA ALA A 523 -19.55 27.90 -9.90
C ALA A 523 -18.67 26.86 -9.18
N ILE A 524 -18.38 27.07 -7.89
CA ILE A 524 -17.69 26.14 -6.99
C ILE A 524 -18.51 25.96 -5.71
N LYS A 525 -18.37 24.79 -5.07
CA LYS A 525 -19.07 24.43 -3.84
C LYS A 525 -18.12 24.39 -2.65
N ASN A 526 -16.89 23.94 -2.86
CA ASN A 526 -15.87 23.88 -1.84
C ASN A 526 -15.30 25.28 -1.55
N SER A 527 -14.95 25.52 -0.29
CA SER A 527 -14.06 26.63 0.10
C SER A 527 -12.70 26.00 0.44
N PRO A 528 -11.74 25.98 -0.50
CA PRO A 528 -10.51 25.20 -0.34
C PRO A 528 -9.57 25.76 0.73
N VAL A 529 -8.71 24.90 1.27
CA VAL A 529 -7.59 25.32 2.12
C VAL A 529 -6.41 25.73 1.24
N PHE A 530 -5.86 26.94 1.44
CA PHE A 530 -4.71 27.42 0.67
C PHE A 530 -3.38 27.06 1.37
N VAL A 531 -2.54 26.28 0.68
CA VAL A 531 -1.24 25.81 1.17
C VAL A 531 -0.10 26.33 0.27
N PRO A 532 0.39 27.55 0.51
CA PRO A 532 1.60 28.05 -0.15
C PRO A 532 2.87 27.52 0.53
N ILE A 533 3.91 27.29 -0.27
CA ILE A 533 5.29 27.16 0.19
C ILE A 533 5.88 28.57 0.30
N SER A 534 6.16 28.99 1.54
CA SER A 534 6.74 30.27 1.91
C SER A 534 8.24 30.09 2.29
N SER A 535 8.81 31.06 3.01
CA SER A 535 10.16 31.06 3.55
C SER A 535 10.12 31.31 5.06
N THR A 536 11.04 30.71 5.82
CA THR A 536 11.25 31.08 7.24
C THR A 536 11.59 32.56 7.40
N GLY A 537 11.11 33.20 8.47
CA GLY A 537 11.37 34.60 8.81
C GLY A 537 10.16 35.52 8.68
N GLN A 538 8.97 34.96 8.46
CA GLN A 538 7.71 35.70 8.23
C GLN A 538 6.76 35.69 9.43
N GLY A 539 7.09 34.95 10.49
CA GLY A 539 6.24 34.79 11.67
C GLY A 539 6.65 35.66 12.86
N ILE A 540 5.78 35.70 13.86
CA ILE A 540 6.02 36.39 15.14
C ILE A 540 7.07 35.69 16.03
N LYS A 541 7.46 34.44 15.71
CA LYS A 541 8.48 33.66 16.41
C LYS A 541 9.65 33.36 15.46
N ARG A 542 10.88 33.38 16.00
CA ARG A 542 12.12 33.16 15.22
C ARG A 542 12.31 31.68 14.85
N ASP A 543 12.01 31.36 13.61
CA ASP A 543 12.17 30.07 12.93
C ASP A 543 13.55 29.85 12.29
N GLN A 544 14.37 30.90 12.16
CA GLN A 544 15.74 30.84 11.60
C GLN A 544 16.84 30.58 12.66
N PRO A 545 17.91 29.82 12.34
CA PRO A 545 19.09 29.70 13.21
C PRO A 545 19.85 31.04 13.32
N LEU A 546 20.32 31.41 14.52
CA LEU A 546 21.03 32.68 14.77
C LEU A 546 22.21 32.91 13.80
N VAL A 547 23.03 31.88 13.60
CA VAL A 547 24.22 31.93 12.72
C VAL A 547 23.86 32.11 11.24
N MET A 548 22.62 31.82 10.85
CA MET A 548 22.14 31.95 9.48
C MET A 548 21.48 33.31 9.21
N ILE A 549 21.08 34.08 10.23
CA ILE A 549 20.40 35.38 10.05
C ILE A 549 21.16 36.33 9.11
N PRO A 550 22.50 36.51 9.21
CA PRO A 550 23.23 37.34 8.25
C PRO A 550 23.11 36.83 6.82
N LEU A 551 23.19 35.51 6.60
CA LEU A 551 23.05 34.89 5.28
C LEU A 551 21.62 35.05 4.73
N TYR A 552 20.59 34.88 5.56
CA TYR A 552 19.19 35.07 5.14
C TYR A 552 18.91 36.53 4.76
N ILE A 553 19.40 37.51 5.53
CA ILE A 553 19.29 38.93 5.18
C ILE A 553 20.07 39.27 3.90
N TRP A 554 21.22 38.64 3.68
CA TRP A 554 22.09 38.87 2.53
C TRP A 554 21.55 38.23 1.23
N LEU A 555 21.03 37.00 1.33
CA LEU A 555 20.62 36.17 0.20
C LEU A 555 19.12 36.23 -0.11
N LEU A 556 18.28 36.24 0.93
CA LEU A 556 16.85 35.95 0.82
C LEU A 556 15.94 37.15 1.08
N ARG A 557 16.45 38.30 1.52
CA ARG A 557 15.64 39.50 1.83
C ARG A 557 14.68 39.94 0.70
N VAL A 558 15.09 39.80 -0.56
CA VAL A 558 14.24 40.14 -1.72
C VAL A 558 13.17 39.08 -1.97
N PRO A 559 13.50 37.77 -2.14
CA PRO A 559 12.50 36.69 -2.15
C PRO A 559 11.52 36.73 -0.96
N GLN A 560 12.03 37.02 0.23
CA GLN A 560 11.25 37.08 1.45
C GLN A 560 10.16 38.15 1.37
N ALA A 561 10.46 39.35 0.88
CA ALA A 561 9.46 40.42 0.76
C ALA A 561 8.26 40.04 -0.13
N ASP A 562 8.49 39.29 -1.21
CA ASP A 562 7.42 38.75 -2.07
C ASP A 562 6.60 37.69 -1.31
N THR A 563 7.25 36.73 -0.64
CA THR A 563 6.54 35.74 0.19
C THR A 563 5.79 36.38 1.37
N THR A 564 6.26 37.50 1.93
CA THR A 564 5.52 38.28 2.94
C THR A 564 4.20 38.82 2.35
N ALA A 565 4.24 39.34 1.12
CA ALA A 565 3.05 39.85 0.44
C ALA A 565 2.05 38.72 0.17
N MET A 566 2.52 37.58 -0.32
CA MET A 566 1.75 36.34 -0.49
C MET A 566 1.07 35.89 0.80
N GLU A 567 1.82 35.72 1.90
CA GLU A 567 1.25 35.32 3.19
C GLU A 567 0.20 36.32 3.69
N LYS A 568 0.48 37.63 3.57
CA LYS A 568 -0.44 38.69 4.00
C LYS A 568 -1.74 38.69 3.21
N ALA A 569 -1.69 38.48 1.90
CA ALA A 569 -2.87 38.38 1.05
C ALA A 569 -3.75 37.18 1.46
N ILE A 570 -3.14 36.01 1.65
CA ILE A 570 -3.85 34.77 2.00
C ILE A 570 -4.44 34.85 3.42
N LYS A 571 -3.69 35.33 4.41
CA LYS A 571 -4.18 35.51 5.80
C LYS A 571 -5.34 36.49 5.87
N LYS A 572 -5.22 37.64 5.19
CA LYS A 572 -6.30 38.64 5.10
C LYS A 572 -7.56 38.04 4.48
N CYS A 573 -7.42 37.30 3.37
CA CYS A 573 -8.54 36.66 2.70
C CYS A 573 -9.18 35.58 3.59
N ALA A 574 -8.39 34.69 4.21
CA ALA A 574 -8.90 33.60 5.04
C ALA A 574 -9.66 34.08 6.29
N THR A 575 -9.32 35.25 6.82
CA THR A 575 -9.93 35.83 8.03
C THR A 575 -11.09 36.80 7.75
N GLU A 576 -11.38 37.14 6.49
CA GLU A 576 -12.47 38.08 6.16
C GLU A 576 -13.86 37.43 6.25
N PRO A 577 -14.90 38.13 6.76
CA PRO A 577 -16.26 37.58 6.81
C PRO A 577 -16.76 37.17 5.41
N GLY A 578 -17.25 35.94 5.29
CA GLY A 578 -17.69 35.39 4.00
C GLY A 578 -16.55 34.95 3.08
N SER A 579 -15.31 34.81 3.60
CA SER A 579 -14.12 34.37 2.85
C SER A 579 -14.40 33.28 1.81
N PRO A 580 -13.80 33.33 0.62
CA PRO A 580 -13.85 32.23 -0.33
C PRO A 580 -12.97 31.03 0.06
N LEU A 581 -12.07 31.19 1.03
CA LEU A 581 -11.19 30.13 1.52
C LEU A 581 -11.81 29.38 2.71
N GLY A 582 -11.48 28.10 2.85
CA GLY A 582 -11.76 27.30 4.05
C GLY A 582 -10.72 27.47 5.16
N GLY A 583 -9.71 28.30 4.92
CA GLY A 583 -8.55 28.53 5.77
C GLY A 583 -7.24 28.39 5.00
N TYR A 584 -6.13 28.25 5.72
CA TYR A 584 -4.80 28.12 5.13
C TYR A 584 -3.89 27.15 5.91
N VAL A 585 -2.78 26.73 5.30
CA VAL A 585 -1.60 26.16 5.99
C VAL A 585 -0.34 26.82 5.42
N MET A 586 0.36 27.67 6.18
CA MET A 586 1.60 28.31 5.68
C MET A 586 2.77 27.34 5.87
N VAL A 587 3.32 26.79 4.79
CA VAL A 587 4.45 25.86 4.86
C VAL A 587 5.75 26.65 4.72
N ARG A 588 6.50 26.81 5.82
CA ARG A 588 7.74 27.60 5.92
C ARG A 588 8.97 26.70 6.10
N PRO A 589 9.51 26.10 5.02
CA PRO A 589 10.79 25.43 5.08
C PRO A 589 11.96 26.44 5.21
N PRO A 590 13.11 26.02 5.75
CA PRO A 590 14.37 26.74 5.60
C PRO A 590 14.93 26.49 4.18
N LEU A 591 16.26 26.55 3.98
CA LEU A 591 16.88 26.38 2.67
C LEU A 591 16.53 25.02 2.03
N LEU A 592 15.81 25.07 0.92
CA LEU A 592 15.44 23.91 0.12
C LEU A 592 16.66 23.38 -0.63
N THR A 593 16.98 22.12 -0.38
CA THR A 593 18.10 21.39 -1.00
C THR A 593 17.58 20.35 -1.99
N ASP A 594 18.38 20.07 -3.00
CA ASP A 594 18.18 18.93 -3.89
C ASP A 594 19.07 17.78 -3.39
N GLY A 595 18.66 16.53 -3.62
CA GLY A 595 19.32 15.33 -3.10
C GLY A 595 18.35 14.18 -2.80
N PRO A 596 18.86 13.02 -2.36
CA PRO A 596 18.02 11.87 -2.02
C PRO A 596 17.11 12.15 -0.82
N LYS A 597 15.96 11.46 -0.80
CA LYS A 597 15.02 11.42 0.33
C LYS A 597 15.74 10.93 1.59
N LYS A 598 15.58 11.62 2.73
CA LYS A 598 16.09 11.16 4.03
C LYS A 598 15.03 10.49 4.91
N GLY A 599 13.75 10.59 4.56
CA GLY A 599 12.65 9.99 5.29
C GLY A 599 11.96 10.96 6.25
N LEU A 600 10.69 10.68 6.58
CA LEU A 600 9.89 11.53 7.47
C LEU A 600 10.38 11.50 8.91
N GLU A 601 10.97 10.39 9.32
CA GLU A 601 11.68 10.19 10.59
C GLU A 601 12.87 11.13 10.78
N SER A 602 13.42 11.66 9.67
CA SER A 602 14.47 12.68 9.70
C SER A 602 13.93 14.10 9.83
N LEU A 603 12.61 14.30 9.78
CA LEU A 603 11.98 15.61 9.82
C LEU A 603 11.54 16.00 11.23
N ARG A 604 11.88 17.22 11.62
CA ARG A 604 11.34 17.91 12.79
C ARG A 604 10.31 18.94 12.33
N VAL A 605 9.07 18.75 12.78
CA VAL A 605 7.90 19.54 12.41
C VAL A 605 7.47 20.39 13.61
N GLY A 606 7.54 21.71 13.47
CA GLY A 606 6.98 22.67 14.43
C GLY A 606 5.87 23.48 13.77
N TRP A 607 4.99 24.10 14.56
CA TRP A 607 4.00 25.04 14.04
C TRP A 607 3.58 26.08 15.08
N THR A 608 3.08 27.21 14.57
CA THR A 608 2.49 28.30 15.35
C THR A 608 1.14 28.70 14.79
N VAL A 609 0.26 29.26 15.64
CA VAL A 609 -0.99 29.88 15.20
C VAL A 609 -0.80 31.40 15.23
N GLU A 610 -0.96 32.04 14.08
CA GLU A 610 -0.92 33.50 13.96
C GLU A 610 -2.33 34.11 13.90
N ASP A 611 -3.32 33.36 13.39
CA ASP A 611 -4.72 33.77 13.29
C ASP A 611 -5.63 32.82 14.12
N ALA A 612 -5.75 33.07 15.42
CA ALA A 612 -6.46 32.18 16.35
C ALA A 612 -7.93 31.90 15.98
N GLY A 613 -8.59 32.82 15.28
CA GLY A 613 -9.97 32.64 14.79
C GLY A 613 -10.14 31.57 13.70
N LEU A 614 -9.06 31.01 13.15
CA LEU A 614 -9.09 29.92 12.17
C LEU A 614 -8.89 28.53 12.79
N VAL A 615 -8.61 28.43 14.09
CA VAL A 615 -8.30 27.17 14.78
C VAL A 615 -9.43 26.79 15.73
N GLU A 616 -9.89 25.55 15.64
CA GLU A 616 -10.95 25.01 16.50
C GLU A 616 -10.34 24.24 17.68
N GLY A 617 -10.66 24.67 18.90
CA GLY A 617 -10.22 24.02 20.14
C GLY A 617 -8.82 24.43 20.64
N ALA A 618 -8.50 24.01 21.86
CA ALA A 618 -7.23 24.30 22.53
C ALA A 618 -6.12 23.34 22.06
N ALA A 619 -5.69 23.46 20.81
CA ALA A 619 -4.56 22.69 20.29
C ALA A 619 -3.24 23.15 20.96
N HIS A 620 -2.46 22.20 21.49
CA HIS A 620 -1.13 22.49 22.03
C HIS A 620 -0.19 22.96 20.92
N GLU A 621 0.22 24.23 20.96
CA GLU A 621 1.19 24.78 20.01
C GLU A 621 2.62 24.38 20.40
N PRO A 622 3.30 23.49 19.64
CA PRO A 622 4.66 23.04 19.96
C PRO A 622 5.71 24.13 19.70
N GLY A 623 5.34 25.18 18.96
CA GLY A 623 6.23 26.26 18.55
C GLY A 623 7.00 25.96 17.27
N VAL A 624 7.88 26.89 16.89
CA VAL A 624 8.72 26.78 15.68
C VAL A 624 9.86 25.78 15.86
N THR A 625 10.09 24.96 14.85
CA THR A 625 11.30 24.14 14.74
C THR A 625 12.35 24.91 13.97
N VAL A 626 13.52 25.11 14.60
CA VAL A 626 14.65 25.81 13.99
C VAL A 626 15.63 24.80 13.37
N GLY A 627 15.98 25.03 12.10
CA GLY A 627 16.95 24.22 11.37
C GLY A 627 17.44 24.89 10.09
N TYR A 628 18.34 24.21 9.40
CA TYR A 628 19.16 24.81 8.35
C TYR A 628 18.64 24.52 6.94
N THR A 629 18.20 23.29 6.70
CA THR A 629 17.81 22.78 5.38
C THR A 629 16.68 21.75 5.48
N ILE A 630 16.07 21.45 4.34
CA ILE A 630 15.23 20.27 4.08
C ILE A 630 15.35 19.92 2.59
N SER A 631 15.22 18.65 2.20
CA SER A 631 15.13 18.34 0.76
C SER A 631 13.76 18.74 0.21
N ARG A 632 13.70 19.07 -1.08
CA ARG A 632 12.42 19.27 -1.77
C ARG A 632 11.54 18.02 -1.74
N LEU A 633 12.16 16.84 -1.77
CA LEU A 633 11.49 15.56 -1.85
C LEU A 633 10.86 15.17 -0.50
N ASP A 634 11.56 15.36 0.61
CA ASP A 634 11.02 15.13 1.96
C ASP A 634 9.95 16.18 2.32
N LEU A 635 10.11 17.44 1.90
CA LEU A 635 9.06 18.45 2.06
C LEU A 635 7.78 18.06 1.29
N ALA A 636 7.91 17.68 0.02
CA ALA A 636 6.79 17.19 -0.77
C ALA A 636 6.17 15.95 -0.14
N ASN A 637 6.97 15.06 0.47
CA ASN A 637 6.48 13.83 1.07
C ASN A 637 5.68 14.12 2.35
N TRP A 638 6.14 15.05 3.17
CA TRP A 638 5.38 15.54 4.32
C TRP A 638 4.05 16.18 3.88
N MET A 639 4.07 17.03 2.85
CA MET A 639 2.86 17.65 2.31
C MET A 639 1.86 16.62 1.76
N PHE A 640 2.35 15.53 1.16
CA PHE A 640 1.51 14.44 0.67
C PHE A 640 0.87 13.64 1.82
N GLU A 641 1.68 13.15 2.76
CA GLU A 641 1.16 12.31 3.85
C GLU A 641 0.25 13.10 4.80
N GLU A 642 0.59 14.34 5.18
CA GLU A 642 -0.19 15.10 6.17
C GLU A 642 -1.39 15.85 5.60
N LEU A 643 -1.30 16.35 4.35
CA LEU A 643 -2.29 17.27 3.78
C LEU A 643 -3.14 16.64 2.66
N ILE A 644 -2.78 15.46 2.15
CA ILE A 644 -3.53 14.75 1.09
C ILE A 644 -4.02 13.37 1.57
N GLN A 645 -3.15 12.56 2.19
CA GLN A 645 -3.57 11.30 2.83
C GLN A 645 -4.17 11.55 4.23
N GLY A 646 -3.58 12.48 4.97
CA GLY A 646 -4.04 12.96 6.27
C GLY A 646 -5.16 14.00 6.18
N ASN A 647 -5.45 14.62 7.32
CA ASN A 647 -6.53 15.60 7.44
C ASN A 647 -5.99 17.04 7.37
N VAL A 648 -6.06 17.68 6.21
CA VAL A 648 -5.68 19.11 6.04
C VAL A 648 -6.40 20.05 7.02
N LEU A 649 -7.61 19.73 7.46
CA LEU A 649 -8.34 20.58 8.42
C LEU A 649 -7.69 20.58 9.82
N ALA A 650 -6.95 19.52 10.18
CA ALA A 650 -6.13 19.49 11.39
C ALA A 650 -4.91 20.44 11.31
N TRP A 651 -4.58 20.92 10.10
CA TRP A 651 -3.52 21.88 9.82
C TRP A 651 -4.02 23.31 9.56
N LYS A 652 -5.34 23.52 9.47
CA LYS A 652 -6.00 24.81 9.24
C LYS A 652 -5.52 25.88 10.24
N GLY A 653 -5.14 27.05 9.72
CA GLY A 653 -4.70 28.22 10.49
C GLY A 653 -3.26 28.15 11.03
N LYS A 654 -2.51 27.07 10.73
CA LYS A 654 -1.14 26.87 11.22
C LYS A 654 -0.09 27.41 10.25
N CYS A 655 0.95 28.02 10.81
CA CYS A 655 2.22 28.27 10.16
C CYS A 655 3.20 27.17 10.56
N VAL A 656 3.54 26.28 9.61
CA VAL A 656 4.30 25.06 9.85
C VAL A 656 5.76 25.24 9.40
N THR A 657 6.70 25.02 10.32
CA THR A 657 8.15 25.03 10.09
C THR A 657 8.67 23.59 10.03
N ILE A 658 9.35 23.22 8.95
CA ILE A 658 9.75 21.82 8.69
C ILE A 658 11.21 21.80 8.27
N THR A 659 12.04 21.00 8.95
CA THR A 659 13.49 20.92 8.72
C THR A 659 14.02 19.54 9.13
N TYR A 660 15.28 19.25 8.78
CA TYR A 660 16.04 18.17 9.44
C TYR A 660 16.45 18.57 10.86
#